data_AF-A0A835ZFI7-F1
#
_entry.id   AF-A0A835ZFI7-F1
#
_cell.length_a   1.000
_cell.length_b   1.000
_cell.length_c   1.000
_cell.angle_alpha   90.00
_cell.angle_beta   90.00
_cell.angle_gamma   90.00
#
_symmetry.space_group_name_H-M   'P 1'
#
loop_
_entity.id
_entity.type
_entity.pdbx_description
1 polymer ?
#
loop_
_entity_poly.entity_id
_entity_poly.type
_entity_poly.pdbx_seq_one_letter_code
_entity_poly.pdbx_strand_id
1 'polypeptide(L)'
;MAMLAGEAEPQAWSSAVSTATDLPTAIEQVCKRALAGLPPGTTPDLAILHVSSIYGGPEVLQNVLKGVREHAPGVRALVGGGASGVVGMRKGRPVEVENDYAVQLTLAVLPGVTVQPFHVHPENVPAPEVGHVQIQPSPSLPELSAVDPVFLLYPAPSFMSSLDDFLAGIDTAHPGGLKFGALASTVSSLSKAHLFAWGDDGVSGITAQDFAEGTEDQDLPWLFNSGVVGVALSGDIRARSYITQGARPLGPAYICDRVDKSTIFSIRIAPPANPDGVPGPAMPPLAAIRQLQQASFNPPLQQAAPEAEAAAIQRSLLVGTEANALPNSPLQVKERVEGFTDRLMDGSITLPGPDLRKGQRLQFFIRDGPAAAADLDSTLAAYKRLELEASLRVSLEAETASGSDQQPSSTADDASAPQVPAPARFQATGVLMYPCFDRGHALYREKGYESARLAGAVPRPTGGFFCNGVIGPLCPGAVTSLFGSSTGFVVFSPKTARPFSPVELAAAEEGDADEEELDTVSDADDAFSVERRDIGSGRAVTSGPVQYSVAENRSRPRSTLEAMVWAKETEVDRARDRMAAYNRVPANAVRDLRSALATASPDAPPFPLVAEVKCRSPGGLEIRAGGYTAAALAQDAERGGAAAVAVQTDSVFFGGAAEDLAAVKAAVGVPVLWMDLVVYVYQLYQARLDGADAVRLVAAALPTADLSLFHKVATKIGMQAVVTVSSEKHLLAALAIDGVRLVSITQRDLATWELDPERAARLLGSDQPDTQCAARLLDSDQVKAALAKAGPDLVLMVEGGVKEALAKAGPDLVLMVEGGVDSSAQVQELRALGVKAVLVGEALLKQTDVAAAVAKIAGA
;
A
#
# COMPACT_ATOMS: atom_id res chain seq x y z
N MET A 1 -33.54 -16.92 30.92
CA MET A 1 -33.53 -17.73 29.67
C MET A 1 -33.79 -16.78 28.52
N ALA A 2 -32.88 -16.43 27.64
CA ALA A 2 -31.45 -16.64 27.53
C ALA A 2 -30.84 -15.29 27.09
N MET A 3 -29.64 -14.99 27.56
CA MET A 3 -28.87 -13.85 27.07
C MET A 3 -28.63 -14.03 25.57
N LEU A 4 -29.18 -13.11 24.78
CA LEU A 4 -28.70 -12.85 23.44
C LEU A 4 -27.29 -12.27 23.60
N ALA A 5 -26.30 -12.92 22.96
CA ALA A 5 -24.93 -12.45 22.92
C ALA A 5 -24.92 -10.99 22.43
N GLY A 6 -24.34 -10.11 23.25
CA GLY A 6 -24.33 -8.67 23.00
C GLY A 6 -23.55 -8.33 21.73
N GLU A 7 -24.18 -7.59 20.82
CA GLU A 7 -23.46 -6.82 19.82
C GLU A 7 -22.57 -5.81 20.57
N ALA A 8 -21.25 -5.88 20.38
CA ALA A 8 -20.33 -4.89 20.94
C ALA A 8 -20.69 -3.50 20.40
N GLU A 9 -20.73 -2.49 21.27
CA GLU A 9 -21.00 -1.10 20.83
C GLU A 9 -19.98 -0.67 19.76
N PRO A 10 -20.37 0.14 18.77
CA PRO A 10 -19.44 0.58 17.73
C PRO A 10 -18.47 1.65 18.28
N GLN A 11 -17.22 1.62 17.80
CA GLN A 11 -16.26 2.69 18.07
C GLN A 11 -16.81 4.05 17.64
N ALA A 12 -16.66 5.05 18.50
CA ALA A 12 -17.13 6.41 18.25
C ALA A 12 -16.07 7.44 18.62
N TRP A 13 -15.90 8.45 17.78
CA TRP A 13 -15.00 9.58 18.04
C TRP A 13 -15.81 10.86 18.00
N SER A 14 -15.36 11.86 18.74
CA SER A 14 -15.90 13.21 18.72
C SER A 14 -14.77 14.19 18.96
N SER A 15 -14.82 15.36 18.34
CA SER A 15 -13.85 16.42 18.58
C SER A 15 -14.56 17.77 18.65
N ALA A 16 -14.06 18.68 19.48
CA ALA A 16 -14.62 20.02 19.65
C ALA A 16 -13.53 21.06 19.87
N VAL A 17 -13.84 22.32 19.52
CA VAL A 17 -13.03 23.50 19.85
C VAL A 17 -13.86 24.54 20.59
N SER A 18 -13.25 25.16 21.60
CA SER A 18 -13.70 26.40 22.22
C SER A 18 -12.69 27.51 21.94
N THR A 19 -13.18 28.74 21.72
CA THR A 19 -12.37 29.95 21.53
C THR A 19 -12.66 30.99 22.62
N ALA A 20 -13.11 30.54 23.79
CA ALA A 20 -13.37 31.43 24.92
C ALA A 20 -12.05 31.90 25.51
N THR A 21 -11.91 33.18 25.84
CA THR A 21 -10.66 33.73 26.39
C THR A 21 -10.42 33.32 27.84
N ASP A 22 -11.46 32.86 28.54
CA ASP A 22 -11.41 32.31 29.89
C ASP A 22 -11.27 30.78 29.85
N LEU A 23 -10.25 30.23 30.52
CA LEU A 23 -9.92 28.81 30.44
C LEU A 23 -11.00 27.89 31.04
N PRO A 24 -11.54 28.13 32.26
CA PRO A 24 -12.65 27.35 32.81
C PRO A 24 -13.85 27.30 31.85
N THR A 25 -14.27 28.44 31.32
CA THR A 25 -15.34 28.53 30.33
C THR A 25 -14.99 27.76 29.05
N ALA A 26 -13.74 27.82 28.60
CA ALA A 26 -13.28 27.11 27.41
C ALA A 26 -13.37 25.59 27.60
N ILE A 27 -12.94 25.08 28.76
CA ILE A 27 -12.99 23.66 29.13
C ILE A 27 -14.45 23.18 29.23
N GLU A 28 -15.31 23.91 29.93
CA GLU A 28 -16.73 23.56 30.03
C GLU A 28 -17.37 23.43 28.64
N GLN A 29 -17.14 24.44 27.78
CA GLN A 29 -17.68 24.46 26.44
C GLN A 29 -17.16 23.30 25.58
N VAL A 30 -15.87 23.00 25.64
CA VAL A 30 -15.28 21.93 24.83
C VAL A 30 -15.75 20.56 25.30
N CYS A 31 -15.84 20.32 26.61
CA CYS A 31 -16.33 19.06 27.19
C CYS A 31 -17.79 18.82 26.82
N LYS A 32 -18.68 19.80 27.04
CA LYS A 32 -20.10 19.69 26.66
C LYS A 32 -20.27 19.38 25.17
N ARG A 33 -19.51 20.06 24.29
CA ARG A 33 -19.60 19.86 22.83
C ARG A 33 -19.05 18.52 22.40
N ALA A 34 -17.91 18.09 22.95
CA ALA A 34 -17.29 16.82 22.60
C ALA A 34 -18.17 15.64 23.04
N LEU A 35 -18.69 15.67 24.28
CA LEU A 35 -19.62 14.64 24.78
C LEU A 35 -20.92 14.58 23.98
N ALA A 36 -21.48 15.73 23.59
CA ALA A 36 -22.67 15.77 22.76
C ALA A 36 -22.48 15.16 21.36
N GLY A 37 -21.22 14.97 20.92
CA GLY A 37 -20.90 14.28 19.67
C GLY A 37 -20.72 12.76 19.81
N LEU A 38 -20.75 12.22 21.03
CA LEU A 38 -20.71 10.78 21.29
C LEU A 38 -22.12 10.20 21.49
N PRO A 39 -22.29 8.87 21.35
CA PRO A 39 -23.57 8.23 21.63
C PRO A 39 -24.02 8.47 23.09
N PRO A 40 -25.33 8.68 23.35
CA PRO A 40 -25.82 8.91 24.70
C PRO A 40 -25.52 7.72 25.62
N GLY A 41 -25.04 7.98 26.84
CA GLY A 41 -24.77 6.95 27.84
C GLY A 41 -23.40 6.27 27.75
N THR A 42 -22.58 6.61 26.76
CA THR A 42 -21.21 6.08 26.65
C THR A 42 -20.23 6.84 27.54
N THR A 43 -19.24 6.14 28.07
CA THR A 43 -18.08 6.72 28.77
C THR A 43 -16.86 6.71 27.85
N PRO A 44 -16.18 7.84 27.61
CA PRO A 44 -14.99 7.86 26.76
C PRO A 44 -13.82 7.07 27.37
N ASP A 45 -13.18 6.23 26.56
CA ASP A 45 -11.97 5.50 26.95
C ASP A 45 -10.72 6.38 26.83
N LEU A 46 -10.71 7.31 25.88
CA LEU A 46 -9.58 8.21 25.62
C LEU A 46 -10.04 9.65 25.41
N ALA A 47 -9.34 10.58 26.07
CA ALA A 47 -9.38 12.00 25.80
C ALA A 47 -8.02 12.50 25.32
N ILE A 48 -8.02 13.21 24.20
CA ILE A 48 -6.84 13.90 23.66
C ILE A 48 -7.14 15.40 23.69
N LEU A 49 -6.40 16.15 24.49
CA LEU A 49 -6.67 17.57 24.74
C LEU A 49 -5.47 18.42 24.33
N HIS A 50 -5.72 19.51 23.62
CA HIS A 50 -4.70 20.52 23.34
C HIS A 50 -5.18 21.89 23.77
N VAL A 51 -4.33 22.60 24.52
CA VAL A 51 -4.63 23.92 25.08
C VAL A 51 -3.69 24.93 24.45
N SER A 52 -4.24 26.01 23.90
CA SER A 52 -3.43 27.12 23.40
C SER A 52 -2.50 27.63 24.49
N SER A 53 -1.20 27.72 24.22
CA SER A 53 -0.22 28.22 25.20
C SER A 53 -0.43 29.72 25.55
N ILE A 54 -1.39 30.39 24.91
CA ILE A 54 -1.79 31.78 25.21
C ILE A 54 -2.50 31.89 26.56
N TYR A 55 -3.16 30.82 27.06
CA TYR A 55 -3.82 30.86 28.37
C TYR A 55 -2.84 31.08 29.53
N GLY A 56 -1.55 30.77 29.35
CA GLY A 56 -0.50 31.04 30.34
C GLY A 56 0.36 29.82 30.68
N GLY A 57 1.11 29.95 31.77
CA GLY A 57 2.07 28.95 32.26
C GLY A 57 1.45 27.80 33.06
N PRO A 58 2.28 27.00 33.76
CA PRO A 58 1.87 25.74 34.38
C PRO A 58 0.76 25.92 35.41
N GLU A 59 0.77 27.00 36.20
CA GLU A 59 -0.28 27.37 37.18
C GLU A 59 -1.69 27.38 36.58
N VAL A 60 -1.81 27.84 35.32
CA VAL A 60 -3.09 27.89 34.60
C VAL A 60 -3.48 26.50 34.11
N LEU A 61 -2.50 25.70 33.69
CA LEU A 61 -2.71 24.34 33.17
C LEU A 61 -3.02 23.31 34.28
N GLN A 62 -2.69 23.60 35.54
CA GLN A 62 -3.05 22.75 36.69
C GLN A 62 -4.56 22.51 36.80
N ASN A 63 -5.38 23.43 36.31
CA ASN A 63 -6.83 23.34 36.37
C ASN A 63 -7.46 22.60 35.18
N VAL A 64 -6.68 22.24 34.18
CA VAL A 64 -7.17 21.66 32.93
C VAL A 64 -7.77 20.27 33.17
N LEU A 65 -7.02 19.37 33.79
CA LEU A 65 -7.50 18.02 34.08
C LEU A 65 -8.66 18.04 35.08
N LYS A 66 -8.62 18.93 36.09
CA LYS A 66 -9.73 19.15 37.02
C LYS A 66 -11.01 19.53 36.29
N GLY A 67 -10.94 20.50 35.38
CA GLY A 67 -12.09 20.93 34.58
C GLY A 67 -12.61 19.84 33.63
N VAL A 68 -11.72 19.04 33.02
CA VAL A 68 -12.14 17.89 32.19
C VAL A 68 -12.87 16.85 33.05
N ARG A 69 -12.38 16.52 34.24
CA ARG A 69 -13.07 15.56 35.12
C ARG A 69 -14.43 16.06 35.63
N GLU A 70 -14.55 17.37 35.89
CA GLU A 70 -15.81 17.98 36.30
C GLU A 70 -16.86 17.95 35.18
N HIS A 71 -16.45 18.26 33.95
CA HIS A 71 -17.38 18.44 32.83
C HIS A 71 -17.50 17.23 31.89
N ALA A 72 -16.58 16.26 31.98
CA ALA A 72 -16.57 14.98 31.28
C ALA A 72 -16.24 13.83 32.25
N PRO A 73 -17.11 13.56 33.23
CA PRO A 73 -16.90 12.49 34.18
C PRO A 73 -16.86 11.12 33.48
N GLY A 74 -15.93 10.26 33.89
CA GLY A 74 -15.81 8.88 33.37
C GLY A 74 -14.87 8.69 32.19
N VAL A 75 -14.14 9.74 31.77
CA VAL A 75 -12.97 9.59 30.88
C VAL A 75 -11.93 8.71 31.58
N ARG A 76 -11.46 7.65 30.92
CA ARG A 76 -10.51 6.67 31.51
C ARG A 76 -9.04 7.02 31.33
N ALA A 77 -8.70 7.70 30.24
CA ALA A 77 -7.34 8.17 29.97
C ALA A 77 -7.37 9.57 29.36
N LEU A 78 -6.41 10.43 29.75
CA LEU A 78 -6.21 11.76 29.19
C LEU A 78 -4.75 11.91 28.77
N VAL A 79 -4.52 12.34 27.53
CA VAL A 79 -3.19 12.76 27.04
C VAL A 79 -3.27 14.09 26.31
N GLY A 80 -2.15 14.79 26.22
CA GLY A 80 -2.02 15.96 25.36
C GLY A 80 -1.05 17.00 25.90
N GLY A 81 -1.28 18.26 25.56
CA GLY A 81 -0.38 19.34 25.97
C GLY A 81 -0.75 20.74 25.51
N GLY A 82 0.18 21.65 25.74
CA GLY A 82 0.19 22.98 25.16
C GLY A 82 0.43 22.94 23.65
N ALA A 83 -0.24 23.83 22.92
CA ALA A 83 -0.06 24.01 21.48
C ALA A 83 -0.06 25.49 21.11
N SER A 84 0.60 25.86 20.01
CA SER A 84 0.53 27.20 19.42
C SER A 84 -0.78 27.47 18.65
N GLY A 85 -1.45 26.39 18.23
CA GLY A 85 -2.74 26.42 17.57
C GLY A 85 -3.38 25.04 17.61
N VAL A 86 -4.69 24.98 17.44
CA VAL A 86 -5.46 23.72 17.55
C VAL A 86 -6.33 23.45 16.33
N VAL A 87 -6.62 22.17 16.10
CA VAL A 87 -7.52 21.68 15.04
C VAL A 87 -8.63 20.88 15.69
N GLY A 88 -9.89 21.26 15.48
CA GLY A 88 -11.01 20.44 15.94
C GLY A 88 -12.32 20.85 15.32
N MET A 89 -13.46 20.39 15.85
CA MET A 89 -14.75 20.66 15.21
C MET A 89 -15.53 21.80 15.89
N ARG A 90 -16.22 22.61 15.09
CA ARG A 90 -17.22 23.57 15.57
C ARG A 90 -18.39 23.60 14.59
N LYS A 91 -19.61 23.39 15.10
CA LYS A 91 -20.84 23.33 14.28
C LYS A 91 -20.71 22.33 13.11
N GLY A 92 -20.12 21.16 13.37
CA GLY A 92 -19.99 20.07 12.39
C GLY A 92 -18.95 20.30 11.28
N ARG A 93 -18.11 21.33 11.39
CA ARG A 93 -17.02 21.61 10.45
C ARG A 93 -15.68 21.64 11.18
N PRO A 94 -14.58 21.22 10.53
CA PRO A 94 -13.26 21.45 11.08
C PRO A 94 -12.96 22.94 11.15
N VAL A 95 -12.24 23.34 12.20
CA VAL A 95 -11.77 24.70 12.45
C VAL A 95 -10.33 24.62 12.93
N GLU A 96 -9.48 25.37 12.25
CA GLU A 96 -8.10 25.67 12.65
C GLU A 96 -8.10 27.01 13.41
N VAL A 97 -7.58 27.01 14.64
CA VAL A 97 -7.38 28.23 15.42
C VAL A 97 -5.89 28.39 15.70
N GLU A 98 -5.26 29.29 14.96
CA GLU A 98 -3.82 29.59 15.01
C GLU A 98 -3.56 30.83 15.87
N ASN A 99 -2.62 30.74 16.81
CA ASN A 99 -2.14 31.88 17.61
C ASN A 99 -3.25 32.70 18.31
N ASP A 100 -4.30 32.01 18.78
CA ASP A 100 -5.41 32.63 19.51
C ASP A 100 -5.85 31.72 20.69
N TYR A 101 -6.70 32.23 21.57
CA TYR A 101 -7.28 31.47 22.66
C TYR A 101 -8.10 30.31 22.11
N ALA A 102 -7.65 29.08 22.39
CA ALA A 102 -8.35 27.89 21.96
C ALA A 102 -8.08 26.68 22.85
N VAL A 103 -9.13 25.93 23.13
CA VAL A 103 -9.05 24.60 23.75
C VAL A 103 -9.71 23.61 22.82
N GLN A 104 -9.02 22.51 22.55
CA GLN A 104 -9.45 21.43 21.67
C GLN A 104 -9.50 20.14 22.45
N LEU A 105 -10.63 19.43 22.40
CA LEU A 105 -10.80 18.13 23.02
C LEU A 105 -11.33 17.12 22.00
N THR A 106 -10.63 16.00 21.86
CA THR A 106 -11.10 14.81 21.14
C THR A 106 -11.40 13.72 22.16
N LEU A 107 -12.56 13.09 22.05
CA LEU A 107 -12.98 11.96 22.86
C LEU A 107 -13.17 10.74 21.97
N ALA A 108 -12.79 9.57 22.46
CA ALA A 108 -13.00 8.30 21.78
C ALA A 108 -13.61 7.26 22.73
N VAL A 109 -14.59 6.51 22.22
CA VAL A 109 -15.18 5.31 22.81
C VAL A 109 -14.66 4.14 21.99
N LEU A 110 -13.87 3.28 22.62
CA LEU A 110 -13.01 2.27 21.98
C LEU A 110 -13.25 0.89 22.61
N PRO A 111 -14.42 0.28 22.38
CA PRO A 111 -14.71 -1.07 22.89
C PRO A 111 -13.74 -2.09 22.29
N GLY A 112 -13.26 -3.01 23.12
CA GLY A 112 -12.28 -4.02 22.72
C GLY A 112 -10.86 -3.47 22.48
N VAL A 113 -10.59 -2.22 22.88
CA VAL A 113 -9.27 -1.59 22.78
C VAL A 113 -8.73 -1.30 24.18
N THR A 114 -7.51 -1.74 24.45
CA THR A 114 -6.74 -1.35 25.62
C THR A 114 -6.07 -0.01 25.35
N VAL A 115 -6.27 0.95 26.26
CA VAL A 115 -5.75 2.32 26.17
C VAL A 115 -4.77 2.55 27.31
N GLN A 116 -3.48 2.70 26.98
CA GLN A 116 -2.42 2.83 27.99
C GLN A 116 -1.63 4.13 27.78
N PRO A 117 -1.89 5.19 28.57
CA PRO A 117 -1.09 6.40 28.54
C PRO A 117 0.28 6.15 29.21
N PHE A 118 1.32 6.82 28.71
CA PHE A 118 2.67 6.71 29.25
C PHE A 118 3.45 8.02 29.13
N HIS A 119 4.53 8.12 29.90
CA HIS A 119 5.52 9.19 29.82
C HIS A 119 6.93 8.62 29.89
N VAL A 120 7.83 9.08 29.01
CA VAL A 120 9.24 8.68 29.02
C VAL A 120 10.12 9.93 29.12
N HIS A 121 10.95 9.99 30.15
CA HIS A 121 11.94 11.04 30.34
C HIS A 121 13.22 10.75 29.51
N PRO A 122 13.97 11.75 29.00
CA PRO A 122 15.18 11.52 28.19
C PRO A 122 16.21 10.59 28.84
N GLU A 123 16.34 10.63 30.17
CA GLU A 123 17.29 9.80 30.92
C GLU A 123 16.93 8.31 30.94
N ASN A 124 15.69 7.98 30.59
CA ASN A 124 15.18 6.60 30.51
C ASN A 124 15.23 6.04 29.08
N VAL A 125 15.82 6.77 28.13
CA VAL A 125 16.07 6.29 26.76
C VAL A 125 17.42 5.56 26.76
N PRO A 126 17.46 4.24 26.52
CA PRO A 126 18.70 3.47 26.56
C PRO A 126 19.71 3.96 25.53
N ALA A 127 20.98 4.06 25.90
CA ALA A 127 22.05 4.42 24.97
C ALA A 127 22.29 3.28 23.96
N PRO A 128 22.62 3.57 22.69
CA PRO A 128 23.01 2.53 21.75
C PRO A 128 24.30 1.83 22.22
N GLU A 129 24.29 0.50 22.40
CA GLU A 129 25.52 -0.25 22.71
C GLU A 129 26.48 -0.26 21.51
N VAL A 130 27.76 -0.01 21.77
CA VAL A 130 28.81 -0.03 20.73
C VAL A 130 29.19 -1.48 20.43
N GLY A 131 28.94 -1.93 19.20
CA GLY A 131 29.47 -3.19 18.67
C GLY A 131 28.46 -4.33 18.53
N HIS A 132 27.31 -4.26 19.22
CA HIS A 132 26.17 -5.15 19.02
C HIS A 132 24.89 -4.30 19.12
N VAL A 133 24.07 -4.28 18.05
CA VAL A 133 22.79 -3.55 18.02
C VAL A 133 21.76 -4.34 18.83
N GLN A 134 21.85 -4.30 20.16
CA GLN A 134 20.74 -4.65 21.03
C GLN A 134 20.23 -3.37 21.69
N ILE A 135 19.11 -2.86 21.19
CA ILE A 135 18.39 -1.75 21.80
C ILE A 135 17.43 -2.35 22.83
N GLN A 136 17.63 -2.06 24.11
CA GLN A 136 16.69 -2.49 25.15
C GLN A 136 15.42 -1.62 25.11
N PRO A 137 14.22 -2.17 25.38
CA PRO A 137 13.02 -1.36 25.56
C PRO A 137 13.20 -0.41 26.75
N SER A 138 12.66 0.80 26.65
CA SER A 138 12.69 1.74 27.79
C SER A 138 11.90 1.13 28.96
N PRO A 139 12.44 1.11 30.19
CA PRO A 139 11.76 0.56 31.36
C PRO A 139 10.48 1.32 31.75
N SER A 140 10.17 2.42 31.06
CA SER A 140 8.97 3.24 31.23
C SER A 140 7.89 3.00 30.17
N LEU A 141 8.11 2.08 29.21
CA LEU A 141 7.05 1.66 28.29
C LEU A 141 6.13 0.63 28.96
N PRO A 142 4.82 0.67 28.69
CA PRO A 142 3.91 -0.37 29.19
C PRO A 142 4.32 -1.75 28.67
N GLU A 143 4.19 -2.79 29.50
CA GLU A 143 4.24 -4.17 29.01
C GLU A 143 3.06 -4.42 28.08
N LEU A 144 3.33 -4.47 26.78
CA LEU A 144 2.34 -4.67 25.74
C LEU A 144 2.38 -6.14 25.29
N SER A 145 1.33 -6.89 25.58
CA SER A 145 1.17 -8.29 25.15
C SER A 145 0.71 -8.46 23.70
N ALA A 146 0.55 -7.37 22.95
CA ALA A 146 -0.13 -7.35 21.66
C ALA A 146 0.81 -7.25 20.45
N VAL A 147 0.46 -7.96 19.38
CA VAL A 147 1.05 -7.81 18.03
C VAL A 147 0.54 -6.50 17.41
N ASP A 148 1.46 -5.61 17.05
CA ASP A 148 1.24 -4.32 16.34
C ASP A 148 0.38 -3.24 17.05
N PRO A 149 0.81 -2.72 18.21
CA PRO A 149 0.16 -1.58 18.86
C PRO A 149 0.23 -0.29 18.03
N VAL A 150 -0.75 0.60 18.23
CA VAL A 150 -0.73 1.98 17.71
C VAL A 150 -0.24 2.92 18.80
N PHE A 151 0.90 3.57 18.57
CA PHE A 151 1.46 4.60 19.44
C PHE A 151 1.13 6.00 18.93
N LEU A 152 0.46 6.80 19.76
CA LEU A 152 0.34 8.24 19.56
C LEU A 152 1.38 8.96 20.43
N LEU A 153 2.23 9.77 19.81
CA LEU A 153 3.42 10.36 20.44
C LEU A 153 3.38 11.90 20.45
N TYR A 154 3.62 12.50 21.61
CA TYR A 154 3.66 13.95 21.83
C TYR A 154 4.93 14.35 22.58
N PRO A 155 6.12 14.35 21.92
CA PRO A 155 7.35 14.79 22.55
C PRO A 155 7.37 16.29 22.81
N ALA A 156 8.00 16.68 23.91
CA ALA A 156 8.38 18.07 24.15
C ALA A 156 9.56 18.45 23.23
N PRO A 157 9.70 19.73 22.85
CA PRO A 157 10.87 20.19 22.09
C PRO A 157 12.22 19.85 22.73
N SER A 158 12.27 19.76 24.06
CA SER A 158 13.47 19.37 24.82
C SER A 158 13.85 17.89 24.65
N PHE A 159 12.98 17.04 24.10
CA PHE A 159 13.22 15.62 23.88
C PHE A 159 13.91 15.32 22.54
N MET A 160 14.09 16.32 21.67
CA MET A 160 14.58 16.12 20.30
C MET A 160 15.94 15.38 20.23
N SER A 161 16.83 15.59 21.20
CA SER A 161 18.14 14.92 21.24
C SER A 161 18.06 13.41 21.49
N SER A 162 16.96 12.93 22.07
CA SER A 162 16.75 11.52 22.44
C SER A 162 15.66 10.86 21.58
N LEU A 163 15.04 11.61 20.66
CA LEU A 163 13.88 11.15 19.91
C LEU A 163 14.24 10.01 18.95
N ASP A 164 15.35 10.11 18.23
CA ASP A 164 15.74 9.08 17.24
C ASP A 164 16.06 7.74 17.94
N ASP A 165 16.81 7.78 19.05
CA ASP A 165 17.11 6.59 19.86
C ASP A 165 15.83 5.98 20.45
N PHE A 166 14.90 6.82 20.92
CA PHE A 166 13.62 6.39 21.43
C PHE A 166 12.76 5.71 20.35
N LEU A 167 12.66 6.30 19.16
CA LEU A 167 11.92 5.73 18.03
C LEU A 167 12.53 4.39 17.59
N ALA A 168 13.86 4.30 17.53
CA ALA A 168 14.55 3.05 17.21
C ALA A 168 14.28 1.95 18.26
N GLY A 169 14.19 2.31 19.54
CA GLY A 169 13.80 1.39 20.61
C GLY A 169 12.38 0.83 20.44
N ILE A 170 11.41 1.68 20.11
CA ILE A 170 10.04 1.20 19.84
C ILE A 170 10.00 0.37 18.54
N ASP A 171 10.72 0.77 17.49
CA ASP A 171 10.81 -0.02 16.24
C ASP A 171 11.39 -1.41 16.50
N THR A 172 12.33 -1.55 17.44
CA THR A 172 12.89 -2.85 17.85
C THR A 172 11.90 -3.68 18.65
N ALA A 173 11.20 -3.08 19.62
CA ALA A 173 10.24 -3.78 20.47
C ALA A 173 8.93 -4.14 19.75
N HIS A 174 8.51 -3.30 18.80
CA HIS A 174 7.23 -3.42 18.09
C HIS A 174 7.40 -3.07 16.60
N PRO A 175 8.01 -3.96 15.79
CA PRO A 175 8.36 -3.66 14.40
C PRO A 175 7.15 -3.35 13.50
N GLY A 176 6.01 -4.03 13.67
CA GLY A 176 4.78 -3.75 12.91
C GLY A 176 3.84 -2.73 13.57
N GLY A 177 4.17 -2.25 14.78
CA GLY A 177 3.40 -1.22 15.46
C GLY A 177 3.52 0.14 14.76
N LEU A 178 2.40 0.86 14.60
CA LEU A 178 2.40 2.20 14.04
C LEU A 178 2.85 3.21 15.10
N LYS A 179 3.83 4.05 14.78
CA LYS A 179 4.22 5.20 15.61
C LYS A 179 3.82 6.44 14.86
N PHE A 180 2.95 7.25 15.44
CA PHE A 180 2.48 8.47 14.81
C PHE A 180 2.28 9.57 15.85
N GLY A 181 2.52 10.81 15.49
CA GLY A 181 2.48 11.86 16.48
C GLY A 181 2.92 13.20 15.97
N ALA A 182 3.18 14.09 16.90
CA ALA A 182 3.59 15.45 16.58
C ALA A 182 4.38 16.07 17.73
N LEU A 183 5.46 16.76 17.37
CA LEU A 183 6.26 17.55 18.31
C LEU A 183 5.43 18.71 18.84
N ALA A 184 5.31 18.79 20.16
CA ALA A 184 4.55 19.83 20.84
C ALA A 184 5.05 21.23 20.45
N SER A 185 4.14 22.20 20.48
CA SER A 185 4.40 23.57 20.01
C SER A 185 3.93 24.60 21.02
N THR A 186 4.46 25.82 20.89
CA THR A 186 4.08 26.95 21.72
C THR A 186 4.09 28.23 20.86
N VAL A 187 3.30 29.24 21.24
CA VAL A 187 3.24 30.50 20.50
C VAL A 187 4.54 31.32 20.54
N SER A 188 5.45 30.98 21.46
CA SER A 188 6.73 31.65 21.65
C SER A 188 7.84 30.65 21.92
N SER A 189 8.97 30.79 21.23
CA SER A 189 10.18 29.97 21.45
C SER A 189 10.79 30.12 22.86
N LEU A 190 10.39 31.16 23.61
CA LEU A 190 10.80 31.36 25.00
C LEU A 190 9.92 30.59 26.00
N SER A 191 8.79 30.04 25.57
CA SER A 191 7.84 29.32 26.43
C SER A 191 8.08 27.82 26.40
N LYS A 192 7.99 27.17 27.57
CA LYS A 192 8.11 25.72 27.71
C LYS A 192 6.83 25.04 27.25
N ALA A 193 6.96 23.95 26.50
CA ALA A 193 5.83 23.07 26.22
C ALA A 193 5.47 22.31 27.49
N HIS A 194 4.18 22.33 27.84
CA HIS A 194 3.64 21.55 28.94
C HIS A 194 2.86 20.37 28.35
N LEU A 195 3.16 19.17 28.80
CA LEU A 195 2.48 17.94 28.39
C LEU A 195 1.72 17.36 29.57
N PHE A 196 0.68 16.57 29.33
CA PHE A 196 -0.03 15.89 30.40
C PHE A 196 -0.45 14.48 29.99
N ALA A 197 -0.38 13.57 30.95
CA ALA A 197 -0.80 12.17 30.80
C ALA A 197 -1.43 11.67 32.10
N TRP A 198 -2.53 10.93 31.99
CA TRP A 198 -3.21 10.30 33.10
C TRP A 198 -4.04 9.09 32.64
N GLY A 199 -4.14 8.04 33.47
CA GLY A 199 -5.01 6.87 33.27
C GLY A 199 -5.60 6.35 34.58
N ASP A 200 -6.81 5.79 34.52
CA ASP A 200 -7.56 5.24 35.67
C ASP A 200 -6.92 3.99 36.29
N ASP A 201 -6.12 3.25 35.53
CA ASP A 201 -5.46 2.00 35.94
C ASP A 201 -4.15 2.22 36.72
N GLY A 202 -3.73 3.48 36.89
CA GLY A 202 -2.46 3.82 37.52
C GLY A 202 -1.22 3.44 36.71
N VAL A 203 -1.37 3.01 35.45
CA VAL A 203 -0.25 2.57 34.59
C VAL A 203 0.70 3.72 34.25
N SER A 204 0.22 4.96 34.26
CA SER A 204 1.09 6.14 34.17
C SER A 204 1.90 6.43 35.45
N GLY A 205 1.72 5.63 36.52
CA GLY A 205 2.29 5.87 37.85
C GLY A 205 1.54 6.93 38.67
N ILE A 206 0.33 7.33 38.24
CA ILE A 206 -0.43 8.47 38.79
C ILE A 206 -1.82 7.99 39.19
N THR A 207 -2.09 7.98 40.49
CA THR A 207 -3.32 7.44 41.07
C THR A 207 -4.38 8.53 41.28
N ALA A 208 -5.64 8.13 41.47
CA ALA A 208 -6.71 9.03 41.89
C ALA A 208 -6.39 9.82 43.19
N GLN A 209 -5.49 9.30 44.03
CA GLN A 209 -5.09 9.90 45.31
C GLN A 209 -4.06 11.03 45.15
N ASP A 210 -3.16 10.93 44.17
CA ASP A 210 -2.19 11.99 43.83
C ASP A 210 -2.87 13.30 43.38
N PHE A 211 -4.15 13.23 42.98
CA PHE A 211 -4.97 14.39 42.64
C PHE A 211 -5.56 15.14 43.83
N ALA A 212 -5.76 14.45 44.96
CA ALA A 212 -6.43 15.02 46.12
C ALA A 212 -5.47 15.85 46.99
N GLU A 213 -4.17 15.57 46.89
CA GLU A 213 -3.12 16.14 47.77
C GLU A 213 -2.29 17.24 47.10
N GLY A 214 -2.45 17.46 45.79
CA GLY A 214 -1.77 18.52 45.05
C GLY A 214 -2.19 19.93 45.51
N THR A 215 -1.36 20.58 46.32
CA THR A 215 -1.44 22.01 46.63
C THR A 215 -0.78 22.85 45.53
N GLU A 216 -1.15 24.13 45.37
CA GLU A 216 -0.65 25.08 44.35
C GLU A 216 0.90 25.12 44.18
N ASP A 217 1.66 24.68 45.20
CA ASP A 217 3.12 24.68 45.25
C ASP A 217 3.83 23.31 44.97
N GLN A 218 3.12 22.25 44.53
CA GLN A 218 3.74 20.93 44.28
C GLN A 218 3.91 20.57 42.80
N ASP A 219 4.98 19.83 42.49
CA ASP A 219 5.20 19.20 41.17
C ASP A 219 4.06 18.20 40.89
N LEU A 220 3.18 18.56 39.95
CA LEU A 220 2.03 17.73 39.59
C LEU A 220 2.50 16.49 38.83
N PRO A 221 2.20 15.27 39.29
CA PRO A 221 2.78 14.05 38.72
C PRO A 221 2.28 13.73 37.30
N TRP A 222 1.25 14.43 36.83
CA TRP A 222 0.63 14.31 35.51
C TRP A 222 0.95 15.45 34.55
N LEU A 223 1.74 16.45 34.97
CA LEU A 223 2.16 17.59 34.15
C LEU A 223 3.67 17.55 33.92
N PHE A 224 4.09 17.46 32.66
CA PHE A 224 5.49 17.25 32.28
C PHE A 224 6.03 18.41 31.43
N ASN A 225 7.28 18.79 31.68
CA ASN A 225 7.98 19.87 30.94
C ASN A 225 9.09 19.35 30.02
N SER A 226 9.32 18.04 30.03
CA SER A 226 10.34 17.30 29.29
C SER A 226 9.83 15.90 29.01
N GLY A 227 10.51 15.16 28.13
CA GLY A 227 10.10 13.81 27.78
C GLY A 227 9.13 13.73 26.62
N VAL A 228 8.56 12.55 26.45
CA VAL A 228 7.49 12.25 25.52
C VAL A 228 6.29 11.71 26.29
N VAL A 229 5.14 12.34 26.09
CA VAL A 229 3.84 11.78 26.47
C VAL A 229 3.31 10.99 25.29
N GLY A 230 2.73 9.82 25.55
CA GLY A 230 2.06 9.06 24.51
C GLY A 230 0.91 8.22 25.03
N VAL A 231 0.22 7.57 24.09
CA VAL A 231 -0.74 6.51 24.38
C VAL A 231 -0.48 5.33 23.46
N ALA A 232 -0.43 4.14 24.04
CA ALA A 232 -0.40 2.88 23.34
C ALA A 232 -1.83 2.33 23.26
N LEU A 233 -2.27 1.98 22.05
CA LEU A 233 -3.59 1.43 21.76
C LEU A 233 -3.42 0.02 21.18
N SER A 234 -4.05 -0.98 21.80
CA SER A 234 -3.99 -2.38 21.35
C SER A 234 -5.38 -3.04 21.41
N GLY A 235 -5.60 -4.11 20.64
CA GLY A 235 -6.92 -4.77 20.52
C GLY A 235 -7.62 -4.47 19.19
N ASP A 236 -8.93 -4.24 19.20
CA ASP A 236 -9.74 -4.01 17.98
C ASP A 236 -9.54 -2.60 17.38
N ILE A 237 -8.29 -2.15 17.22
CA ILE A 237 -7.98 -0.86 16.62
C ILE A 237 -6.98 -1.00 15.48
N ARG A 238 -7.22 -0.23 14.42
CA ARG A 238 -6.32 -0.08 13.28
C ARG A 238 -6.16 1.41 13.03
N ALA A 239 -4.94 1.81 12.69
CA ALA A 239 -4.62 3.17 12.32
C ALA A 239 -3.81 3.18 11.02
N ARG A 240 -4.02 4.21 10.20
CA ARG A 240 -3.20 4.49 9.01
C ARG A 240 -2.76 5.93 9.02
N SER A 241 -1.45 6.15 8.98
CA SER A 241 -0.84 7.47 8.91
C SER A 241 -0.57 7.91 7.48
N TYR A 242 -0.60 9.22 7.28
CA TYR A 242 -0.30 9.89 6.03
C TYR A 242 0.49 11.16 6.34
N ILE A 243 1.58 11.40 5.60
CA ILE A 243 2.42 12.59 5.76
C ILE A 243 2.59 13.26 4.40
N THR A 244 2.26 14.54 4.33
CA THR A 244 2.48 15.39 3.15
C THR A 244 3.62 16.34 3.47
N GLN A 245 4.68 16.30 2.66
CA GLN A 245 5.86 17.15 2.84
C GLN A 245 5.67 18.54 2.20
N GLY A 246 4.73 18.64 1.27
CA GLY A 246 4.22 19.89 0.73
C GLY A 246 5.21 20.69 -0.11
N ALA A 247 6.13 20.01 -0.77
CA ALA A 247 7.20 20.64 -1.56
C ALA A 247 7.33 19.98 -2.94
N ARG A 248 7.78 20.74 -3.95
CA ARG A 248 8.04 20.27 -5.33
C ARG A 248 9.53 20.24 -5.65
N PRO A 249 10.04 19.28 -6.43
CA PRO A 249 11.45 19.26 -6.82
C PRO A 249 11.79 20.51 -7.63
N LEU A 250 13.00 21.00 -7.42
CA LEU A 250 13.63 22.08 -8.16
C LEU A 250 14.91 21.55 -8.79
N GLY A 251 14.96 21.56 -10.13
CA GLY A 251 16.12 21.11 -10.87
C GLY A 251 16.31 19.59 -10.90
N PRO A 252 17.48 19.12 -11.38
CA PRO A 252 17.77 17.69 -11.46
C PRO A 252 18.02 17.07 -10.08
N ALA A 253 18.01 15.74 -10.01
CA ALA A 253 18.50 15.02 -8.84
C ALA A 253 20.04 15.09 -8.78
N TYR A 254 20.56 14.98 -7.56
CA TYR A 254 21.98 15.00 -7.28
C TYR A 254 22.40 13.79 -6.45
N ILE A 255 23.70 13.51 -6.44
CA ILE A 255 24.36 12.59 -5.51
C ILE A 255 25.45 13.34 -4.75
N CYS A 256 25.60 13.01 -3.46
CA CYS A 256 26.66 13.50 -2.60
C CYS A 256 28.03 12.96 -3.08
N ASP A 257 28.92 13.82 -3.56
CA ASP A 257 30.25 13.44 -4.06
C ASP A 257 31.31 13.47 -2.95
N ARG A 258 31.29 14.52 -2.12
CA ARG A 258 32.14 14.66 -0.94
C ARG A 258 31.33 15.16 0.25
N VAL A 259 31.31 14.37 1.31
CA VAL A 259 30.64 14.66 2.58
C VAL A 259 31.58 14.42 3.75
N ASP A 260 31.39 15.16 4.84
CA ASP A 260 31.94 14.88 6.17
C ASP A 260 30.82 15.06 7.18
N LYS A 261 30.48 13.99 7.91
CA LYS A 261 29.32 13.95 8.79
C LYS A 261 28.06 14.47 8.08
N SER A 262 27.44 15.53 8.58
CA SER A 262 26.26 16.14 7.99
C SER A 262 26.56 17.30 7.02
N THR A 263 27.83 17.52 6.68
CA THR A 263 28.30 18.57 5.77
C THR A 263 28.58 18.04 4.37
N ILE A 264 27.98 18.68 3.36
CA ILE A 264 28.13 18.37 1.93
C ILE A 264 29.04 19.42 1.28
N PHE A 265 30.19 18.97 0.79
CA PHE A 265 31.15 19.84 0.11
C PHE A 265 30.98 19.86 -1.41
N SER A 266 30.60 18.73 -2.00
CA SER A 266 30.37 18.65 -3.44
C SER A 266 29.25 17.65 -3.78
N ILE A 267 28.54 17.96 -4.86
CA ILE A 267 27.46 17.16 -5.44
C ILE A 267 27.66 16.99 -6.95
N ARG A 268 27.04 15.95 -7.53
CA ARG A 268 26.98 15.70 -8.98
C ARG A 268 25.54 15.45 -9.40
N ILE A 269 25.19 15.76 -10.64
CA ILE A 269 23.86 15.47 -11.22
C ILE A 269 23.68 13.94 -11.37
N ALA A 270 22.46 13.45 -11.10
CA ALA A 270 22.05 12.05 -11.21
C ALA A 270 20.91 11.87 -12.24
N PRO A 271 20.95 10.82 -13.10
CA PRO A 271 22.05 9.88 -13.33
C PRO A 271 23.26 10.58 -13.98
N PRO A 272 24.48 9.99 -13.98
CA PRO A 272 25.64 10.61 -14.61
C PRO A 272 25.33 10.99 -16.06
N ALA A 273 25.66 12.24 -16.42
CA ALA A 273 25.22 12.88 -17.66
C ALA A 273 25.76 12.24 -18.96
N ASN A 274 26.57 11.16 -18.89
CA ASN A 274 27.18 10.51 -20.05
C ASN A 274 26.80 9.02 -20.17
N PRO A 275 26.48 8.53 -21.38
CA PRO A 275 26.24 7.10 -21.68
C PRO A 275 27.40 6.17 -21.29
N ASP A 276 28.62 6.72 -21.20
CA ASP A 276 29.87 5.97 -20.97
C ASP A 276 30.17 5.71 -19.49
N GLY A 277 29.25 6.04 -18.58
CA GLY A 277 29.43 5.84 -17.14
C GLY A 277 30.41 6.81 -16.46
N VAL A 278 30.92 7.82 -17.18
CA VAL A 278 31.80 8.86 -16.60
C VAL A 278 30.96 9.84 -15.77
N PRO A 279 31.26 10.03 -14.47
CA PRO A 279 30.52 10.97 -13.63
C PRO A 279 30.68 12.41 -14.14
N GLY A 280 29.56 13.14 -14.28
CA GLY A 280 29.57 14.57 -14.58
C GLY A 280 30.35 15.40 -13.54
N PRO A 281 30.71 16.66 -13.84
CA PRO A 281 31.56 17.46 -12.96
C PRO A 281 30.95 17.65 -11.56
N ALA A 282 31.77 17.52 -10.52
CA ALA A 282 31.38 17.84 -9.16
C ALA A 282 31.32 19.36 -8.95
N MET A 283 30.37 19.81 -8.14
CA MET A 283 30.21 21.22 -7.82
C MET A 283 29.77 21.44 -6.37
N PRO A 284 30.09 22.59 -5.76
CA PRO A 284 29.53 22.94 -4.45
C PRO A 284 28.00 23.06 -4.51
N PRO A 285 27.27 22.64 -3.47
CA PRO A 285 25.81 22.78 -3.41
C PRO A 285 25.32 24.21 -3.65
N LEU A 286 26.02 25.22 -3.12
CA LEU A 286 25.67 26.62 -3.35
C LEU A 286 25.80 27.04 -4.82
N ALA A 287 26.73 26.45 -5.57
CA ALA A 287 26.88 26.71 -7.00
C ALA A 287 25.69 26.14 -7.78
N ALA A 288 25.21 24.95 -7.43
CA ALA A 288 24.01 24.36 -8.03
C ALA A 288 22.76 25.21 -7.74
N ILE A 289 22.58 25.69 -6.51
CA ILE A 289 21.48 26.59 -6.13
C ILE A 289 21.53 27.89 -6.96
N ARG A 290 22.71 28.51 -7.10
CA ARG A 290 22.89 29.71 -7.93
C ARG A 290 22.54 29.46 -9.40
N GLN A 291 22.89 28.30 -9.95
CA GLN A 291 22.51 27.92 -11.31
C GLN A 291 21.00 27.78 -11.46
N LEU A 292 20.31 27.16 -10.50
CA LEU A 292 18.85 27.05 -10.50
C LEU A 292 18.17 28.42 -10.40
N GLN A 293 18.71 29.32 -9.59
CA GLN A 293 18.25 30.71 -9.53
C GLN A 293 18.42 31.41 -10.88
N GLN A 294 19.59 31.28 -11.52
CA GLN A 294 19.89 31.92 -12.82
C GLN A 294 19.07 31.34 -13.97
N ALA A 295 18.85 30.02 -14.01
CA ALA A 295 18.03 29.37 -15.02
C ALA A 295 16.56 29.84 -14.96
N SER A 296 16.06 30.16 -13.76
CA SER A 296 14.71 30.70 -13.56
C SER A 296 14.53 32.10 -14.17
N PHE A 297 15.62 32.84 -14.44
CA PHE A 297 15.57 34.13 -15.13
C PHE A 297 15.50 34.03 -16.67
N ASN A 298 15.61 32.84 -17.26
CA ASN A 298 15.73 32.68 -18.72
C ASN A 298 14.95 31.44 -19.28
N PRO A 299 13.61 31.39 -19.20
CA PRO A 299 12.84 30.22 -19.63
C PRO A 299 12.50 30.21 -21.15
N PRO A 300 12.41 29.05 -21.81
CA PRO A 300 11.54 28.87 -22.97
C PRO A 300 10.08 28.81 -22.47
N LEU A 301 9.26 29.77 -22.93
CA LEU A 301 7.79 29.81 -22.93
C LEU A 301 7.05 28.75 -22.07
N GLN A 302 6.72 29.06 -20.80
CA GLN A 302 5.37 29.05 -20.19
C GLN A 302 5.38 28.89 -18.65
N GLN A 303 4.62 29.78 -17.98
CA GLN A 303 3.79 29.56 -16.78
C GLN A 303 4.22 29.94 -15.33
N ALA A 304 5.28 30.71 -15.09
CA ALA A 304 5.37 31.57 -13.90
C ALA A 304 6.22 32.82 -14.17
N ALA A 305 5.92 33.94 -13.51
CA ALA A 305 6.76 35.14 -13.62
C ALA A 305 8.15 34.83 -13.01
N PRO A 306 9.26 34.99 -13.76
CA PRO A 306 10.63 34.67 -13.31
C PRO A 306 10.99 35.21 -11.92
N GLU A 307 10.48 36.39 -11.57
CA GLU A 307 10.73 37.05 -10.28
C GLU A 307 10.06 36.33 -9.10
N ALA A 308 8.87 35.74 -9.30
CA ALA A 308 8.14 35.04 -8.23
C ALA A 308 8.81 33.71 -7.87
N GLU A 309 9.34 33.00 -8.87
CA GLU A 309 10.08 31.76 -8.66
C GLU A 309 11.47 32.03 -8.05
N ALA A 310 12.19 33.06 -8.50
CA ALA A 310 13.43 33.49 -7.86
C ALA A 310 13.22 33.89 -6.39
N ALA A 311 12.14 34.60 -6.07
CA ALA A 311 11.76 34.93 -4.70
C ALA A 311 11.36 33.69 -3.88
N ALA A 312 10.71 32.70 -4.50
CA ALA A 312 10.37 31.43 -3.86
C ALA A 312 11.62 30.58 -3.56
N ILE A 313 12.60 30.55 -4.47
CA ILE A 313 13.90 29.90 -4.24
C ILE A 313 14.64 30.59 -3.09
N GLN A 314 14.58 31.92 -2.99
CA GLN A 314 15.25 32.62 -1.88
C GLN A 314 14.59 32.33 -0.53
N ARG A 315 13.26 32.14 -0.49
CA ARG A 315 12.50 32.08 0.77
C ARG A 315 12.07 30.68 1.22
N SER A 316 12.04 29.73 0.30
CA SER A 316 11.35 28.44 0.52
C SER A 316 12.06 27.26 -0.14
N LEU A 317 13.35 27.42 -0.46
CA LEU A 317 14.19 26.32 -0.89
C LEU A 317 14.41 25.36 0.28
N LEU A 318 14.24 24.08 0.01
CA LEU A 318 14.44 22.98 0.96
C LEU A 318 15.43 21.98 0.37
N VAL A 319 16.09 21.20 1.23
CA VAL A 319 16.93 20.07 0.80
C VAL A 319 16.28 18.77 1.24
N GLY A 320 16.11 17.85 0.30
CA GLY A 320 15.72 16.48 0.61
C GLY A 320 16.87 15.51 0.39
N THR A 321 17.06 14.60 1.34
CA THR A 321 18.06 13.52 1.27
C THR A 321 17.38 12.18 1.51
N GLU A 322 18.01 11.08 1.07
CA GLU A 322 17.46 9.74 1.30
C GLU A 322 17.28 9.46 2.79
N ALA A 323 16.07 9.01 3.15
CA ALA A 323 15.71 8.58 4.50
C ALA A 323 16.65 7.50 5.04
N ASN A 324 16.89 6.49 4.21
CA ASN A 324 17.55 5.25 4.58
C ASN A 324 18.73 4.96 3.64
N ALA A 325 19.57 3.99 4.02
CA ALA A 325 20.67 3.51 3.19
C ALA A 325 20.24 2.65 1.99
N LEU A 326 18.93 2.51 1.77
CA LEU A 326 18.37 1.60 0.77
C LEU A 326 18.29 2.29 -0.59
N PRO A 327 18.67 1.61 -1.68
CA PRO A 327 18.55 2.15 -3.03
C PRO A 327 17.11 2.61 -3.31
N ASN A 328 16.98 3.85 -3.79
CA ASN A 328 15.71 4.51 -4.12
C ASN A 328 14.81 4.88 -2.92
N SER A 329 15.34 5.02 -1.69
CA SER A 329 14.61 5.51 -0.49
C SER A 329 13.95 6.89 -0.67
N PRO A 330 12.92 7.25 0.16
CA PRO A 330 12.26 8.56 0.07
C PRO A 330 13.31 9.63 0.21
N LEU A 331 13.17 10.69 -0.58
CA LEU A 331 13.79 11.93 -0.15
C LEU A 331 12.92 12.48 0.99
N GLN A 332 13.47 12.44 2.19
CA GLN A 332 12.93 13.20 3.30
C GLN A 332 13.34 14.64 3.07
N VAL A 333 12.37 15.51 2.83
CA VAL A 333 12.57 16.96 2.79
C VAL A 333 12.84 17.38 4.23
N LYS A 334 14.11 17.61 4.55
CA LYS A 334 14.54 17.78 5.94
C LYS A 334 14.34 19.20 6.42
N GLU A 335 14.68 20.21 5.61
CA GLU A 335 14.67 21.59 6.14
C GLU A 335 14.75 22.71 5.11
N ARG A 336 14.46 23.94 5.59
CA ARG A 336 14.55 25.21 4.89
C ARG A 336 16.00 25.68 4.76
N VAL A 337 16.40 26.12 3.58
CA VAL A 337 17.73 26.69 3.27
C VAL A 337 17.92 28.11 3.84
N GLU A 338 16.87 28.71 4.41
CA GLU A 338 16.98 29.97 5.14
C GLU A 338 17.64 29.72 6.51
N GLY A 339 18.89 30.18 6.66
CA GLY A 339 19.57 30.17 7.96
C GLY A 339 20.73 29.19 8.11
N PHE A 340 21.41 28.77 7.03
CA PHE A 340 22.77 28.21 7.18
C PHE A 340 23.66 29.27 7.85
N THR A 341 23.73 29.25 9.18
CA THR A 341 24.56 30.16 10.00
C THR A 341 26.05 29.90 9.76
N ASP A 342 26.40 28.73 9.22
CA ASP A 342 27.77 28.32 8.86
C ASP A 342 27.95 28.16 7.35
N ARG A 343 27.62 29.19 6.56
CA ARG A 343 28.07 29.23 5.16
C ARG A 343 29.59 29.30 5.14
N LEU A 344 30.25 28.15 4.99
CA LEU A 344 31.68 28.09 4.72
C LEU A 344 31.95 28.81 3.39
N MET A 345 33.07 29.55 3.34
CA MET A 345 33.46 30.34 2.16
C MET A 345 33.59 29.50 0.87
N ASP A 346 33.65 28.17 0.99
CA ASP A 346 33.80 27.21 -0.10
C ASP A 346 32.47 26.78 -0.76
N GLY A 347 31.32 27.21 -0.23
CA GLY A 347 30.00 26.93 -0.81
C GLY A 347 29.41 25.56 -0.44
N SER A 348 29.94 24.91 0.59
CA SER A 348 29.37 23.73 1.24
C SER A 348 28.10 24.05 2.05
N ILE A 349 27.33 23.02 2.40
CA ILE A 349 26.12 23.13 3.24
C ILE A 349 26.13 22.05 4.34
N THR A 350 25.66 22.39 5.53
CA THR A 350 25.55 21.45 6.67
C THR A 350 24.09 21.24 7.03
N LEU A 351 23.60 20.02 6.88
CA LEU A 351 22.23 19.65 7.25
C LEU A 351 22.20 19.19 8.72
N PRO A 352 21.17 19.50 9.52
CA PRO A 352 21.00 18.84 10.81
C PRO A 352 20.48 17.40 10.63
N GLY A 353 20.75 16.57 11.63
CA GLY A 353 20.38 15.16 11.63
C GLY A 353 21.57 14.20 11.41
N PRO A 354 21.31 12.94 11.03
CA PRO A 354 22.34 11.90 10.99
C PRO A 354 23.39 12.15 9.90
N ASP A 355 24.53 11.47 10.06
CA ASP A 355 25.65 11.54 9.11
C ASP A 355 25.22 11.16 7.68
N LEU A 356 25.67 11.96 6.73
CA LEU A 356 25.44 11.76 5.30
C LEU A 356 26.51 10.85 4.70
N ARG A 357 26.14 10.15 3.63
CA ARG A 357 27.04 9.22 2.93
C ARG A 357 27.41 9.70 1.54
N LYS A 358 28.63 9.40 1.13
CA LYS A 358 29.03 9.54 -0.28
C LYS A 358 28.15 8.64 -1.15
N GLY A 359 27.65 9.17 -2.26
CA GLY A 359 26.71 8.52 -3.16
C GLY A 359 25.23 8.66 -2.78
N GLN A 360 24.92 9.19 -1.59
CA GLN A 360 23.53 9.41 -1.16
C GLN A 360 22.82 10.40 -2.08
N ARG A 361 21.55 10.13 -2.41
CA ARG A 361 20.76 11.03 -3.26
C ARG A 361 20.34 12.29 -2.51
N LEU A 362 20.34 13.39 -3.26
CA LEU A 362 19.96 14.72 -2.82
C LEU A 362 19.10 15.39 -3.90
N GLN A 363 18.10 16.15 -3.49
CA GLN A 363 17.29 16.97 -4.40
C GLN A 363 16.93 18.27 -3.70
N PHE A 364 16.97 19.37 -4.44
CA PHE A 364 16.43 20.63 -3.95
C PHE A 364 14.92 20.67 -4.19
N PHE A 365 14.18 21.24 -3.24
CA PHE A 365 12.74 21.41 -3.35
C PHE A 365 12.37 22.87 -3.14
N ILE A 366 11.26 23.31 -3.73
CA ILE A 366 10.60 24.56 -3.37
C ILE A 366 9.30 24.21 -2.69
N ARG A 367 9.00 24.93 -1.62
CA ARG A 367 7.66 24.94 -1.04
C ARG A 367 6.90 26.20 -1.41
N ASP A 368 5.72 25.98 -2.00
CA ASP A 368 4.73 27.00 -2.28
C ASP A 368 3.32 26.43 -2.01
N GLY A 369 2.33 27.31 -1.84
CA GLY A 369 0.94 26.90 -1.58
C GLY A 369 0.36 25.92 -2.61
N PRO A 370 0.55 26.15 -3.93
CA PRO A 370 0.12 25.21 -4.97
C PRO A 370 0.76 23.81 -4.86
N ALA A 371 2.07 23.72 -4.65
CA ALA A 371 2.78 22.44 -4.48
C ALA A 371 2.30 21.71 -3.22
N ALA A 372 2.11 22.45 -2.13
CA ALA A 372 1.56 21.93 -0.89
C ALA A 372 0.14 21.37 -1.05
N ALA A 373 -0.71 22.08 -1.79
CA ALA A 373 -2.06 21.65 -2.12
C ALA A 373 -2.07 20.39 -2.99
N ALA A 374 -1.23 20.34 -4.02
CA ALA A 374 -1.15 19.20 -4.93
C ALA A 374 -0.67 17.91 -4.21
N ASP A 375 0.29 18.02 -3.28
CA ASP A 375 0.75 16.91 -2.46
C ASP A 375 -0.38 16.39 -1.54
N LEU A 376 -1.09 17.31 -0.86
CA LEU A 376 -2.23 16.95 -0.03
C LEU A 376 -3.34 16.27 -0.82
N ASP A 377 -3.73 16.83 -1.97
CA ASP A 377 -4.78 16.25 -2.82
C ASP A 377 -4.39 14.85 -3.33
N SER A 378 -3.12 14.63 -3.67
CA SER A 378 -2.61 13.32 -4.10
C SER A 378 -2.68 12.30 -2.96
N THR A 379 -2.31 12.72 -1.75
CA THR A 379 -2.36 11.88 -0.55
C THR A 379 -3.80 11.50 -0.18
N LEU A 380 -4.73 12.45 -0.27
CA LEU A 380 -6.15 12.21 -0.01
C LEU A 380 -6.79 11.31 -1.08
N ALA A 381 -6.36 11.42 -2.35
CA ALA A 381 -6.80 10.52 -3.41
C ALA A 381 -6.33 9.08 -3.15
N ALA A 382 -5.08 8.90 -2.69
CA ALA A 382 -4.54 7.59 -2.30
C ALA A 382 -5.32 6.97 -1.13
N TYR A 383 -5.72 7.76 -0.13
CA TYR A 383 -6.63 7.30 0.95
C TYR A 383 -7.96 6.78 0.38
N LYS A 384 -8.69 7.59 -0.39
CA LYS A 384 -10.03 7.25 -0.92
C LYS A 384 -10.01 5.97 -1.75
N ARG A 385 -8.91 5.78 -2.49
CA ARG A 385 -8.70 4.58 -3.29
C ARG A 385 -8.62 3.31 -2.44
N LEU A 386 -7.81 3.34 -1.39
CA LEU A 386 -7.64 2.20 -0.48
C LEU A 386 -8.96 1.87 0.24
N GLU A 387 -9.75 2.89 0.59
CA GLU A 387 -11.10 2.73 1.17
C GLU A 387 -12.11 2.13 0.17
N LEU A 388 -12.01 2.48 -1.11
CA LEU A 388 -12.88 1.92 -2.14
C LEU A 388 -12.56 0.44 -2.42
N GLU A 389 -11.28 0.10 -2.55
CA GLU A 389 -10.83 -1.28 -2.78
C GLU A 389 -11.19 -2.20 -1.63
N ALA A 390 -11.03 -1.70 -0.40
CA ALA A 390 -11.51 -2.31 0.82
C ALA A 390 -13.00 -2.68 0.73
N SER A 391 -13.84 -1.70 0.36
CA SER A 391 -15.29 -1.85 0.31
C SER A 391 -15.77 -2.81 -0.79
N LEU A 392 -15.07 -2.84 -1.93
CA LEU A 392 -15.40 -3.71 -3.06
C LEU A 392 -15.16 -5.19 -2.72
N ARG A 393 -14.05 -5.52 -2.05
CA ARG A 393 -13.74 -6.91 -1.64
C ARG A 393 -14.80 -7.48 -0.70
N VAL A 394 -15.19 -6.70 0.30
CA VAL A 394 -16.20 -7.07 1.30
C VAL A 394 -17.58 -7.32 0.66
N SER A 395 -17.96 -6.51 -0.34
CA SER A 395 -19.26 -6.68 -1.04
C SER A 395 -19.30 -7.98 -1.87
N LEU A 396 -18.18 -8.36 -2.48
CA LEU A 396 -18.05 -9.60 -3.27
C LEU A 396 -18.10 -10.86 -2.40
N GLU A 397 -17.59 -10.80 -1.16
CA GLU A 397 -17.64 -11.91 -0.20
C GLU A 397 -19.06 -12.16 0.35
N ALA A 398 -19.89 -11.13 0.51
CA ALA A 398 -21.30 -11.34 0.90
C ALA A 398 -22.16 -11.92 -0.23
N GLU A 399 -21.87 -11.57 -1.49
CA GLU A 399 -22.54 -12.18 -2.65
C GLU A 399 -22.19 -13.67 -2.78
N THR A 400 -20.99 -14.10 -2.39
CA THR A 400 -20.60 -15.53 -2.39
C THR A 400 -21.09 -16.29 -1.15
N ALA A 401 -21.42 -15.60 -0.06
CA ALA A 401 -22.07 -16.18 1.11
C ALA A 401 -23.59 -16.36 0.93
N SER A 402 -24.25 -15.51 0.14
CA SER A 402 -25.69 -15.57 -0.14
C SER A 402 -26.08 -16.50 -1.29
N GLY A 403 -25.11 -17.10 -2.00
CA GLY A 403 -25.33 -17.97 -3.15
C GLY A 403 -25.64 -19.45 -2.87
N SER A 404 -25.99 -19.86 -1.64
CA SER A 404 -26.50 -21.22 -1.42
C SER A 404 -27.99 -21.25 -1.82
N ASP A 405 -28.24 -21.87 -2.96
CA ASP A 405 -29.56 -22.06 -3.57
C ASP A 405 -30.53 -22.78 -2.61
N GLN A 406 -31.36 -22.01 -1.91
CA GLN A 406 -32.65 -22.48 -1.44
C GLN A 406 -33.71 -21.70 -2.20
N GLN A 407 -34.35 -22.37 -3.16
CA GLN A 407 -35.52 -21.87 -3.86
C GLN A 407 -36.58 -21.39 -2.85
N PRO A 408 -37.18 -20.21 -3.01
CA PRO A 408 -38.32 -19.82 -2.20
C PRO A 408 -39.52 -20.67 -2.61
N SER A 409 -39.88 -21.65 -1.78
CA SER A 409 -41.17 -22.31 -1.87
C SER A 409 -42.27 -21.30 -1.58
N SER A 410 -43.18 -21.11 -2.53
CA SER A 410 -44.34 -20.23 -2.43
C SER A 410 -45.34 -20.77 -1.40
N THR A 411 -45.26 -20.28 -0.16
CA THR A 411 -46.39 -20.23 0.77
C THR A 411 -46.28 -18.97 1.62
N ALA A 412 -47.39 -18.25 1.72
CA ALA A 412 -47.54 -16.99 2.44
C ALA A 412 -47.32 -17.12 3.95
N ASP A 413 -47.06 -15.96 4.55
CA ASP A 413 -47.04 -15.62 5.98
C ASP A 413 -45.89 -16.20 6.82
N ASP A 414 -44.75 -15.50 6.84
CA ASP A 414 -44.02 -15.31 8.10
C ASP A 414 -43.21 -14.00 8.12
N ALA A 415 -43.62 -13.08 8.99
CA ALA A 415 -42.98 -11.79 9.22
C ALA A 415 -41.95 -11.90 10.36
N SER A 416 -40.88 -12.67 10.18
CA SER A 416 -39.77 -12.72 11.15
C SER A 416 -38.47 -13.35 10.62
N ALA A 417 -38.07 -13.08 9.37
CA ALA A 417 -36.74 -13.46 8.90
C ALA A 417 -35.68 -12.46 9.40
N PRO A 418 -34.61 -12.90 10.10
CA PRO A 418 -33.54 -12.01 10.52
C PRO A 418 -32.82 -11.48 9.28
N GLN A 419 -32.82 -10.15 9.10
CA GLN A 419 -32.01 -9.51 8.06
C GLN A 419 -30.54 -9.84 8.32
N VAL A 420 -29.91 -10.58 7.41
CA VAL A 420 -28.46 -10.80 7.43
C VAL A 420 -27.79 -9.42 7.28
N PRO A 421 -26.95 -8.97 8.24
CA PRO A 421 -26.33 -7.65 8.16
C PRO A 421 -25.42 -7.57 6.93
N ALA A 422 -25.50 -6.44 6.21
CA ALA A 422 -24.56 -6.15 5.13
C ALA A 422 -23.11 -6.18 5.68
N PRO A 423 -22.14 -6.72 4.94
CA PRO A 423 -20.78 -6.87 5.44
C PRO A 423 -20.12 -5.48 5.63
N ALA A 424 -19.45 -5.29 6.77
CA ALA A 424 -18.93 -4.01 7.22
C ALA A 424 -17.76 -3.52 6.35
N ARG A 425 -17.97 -2.39 5.66
CA ARG A 425 -16.94 -1.65 4.89
C ARG A 425 -15.84 -1.16 5.84
N PHE A 426 -14.60 -0.97 5.35
CA PHE A 426 -13.62 -0.12 6.06
C PHE A 426 -14.29 1.22 6.33
N GLN A 427 -14.55 1.51 7.60
CA GLN A 427 -15.27 2.70 8.00
C GLN A 427 -14.38 3.44 8.99
N ALA A 428 -13.76 4.51 8.52
CA ALA A 428 -13.03 5.43 9.39
C ALA A 428 -13.95 5.87 10.54
N THR A 429 -13.47 5.80 11.78
CA THR A 429 -14.23 6.17 12.98
C THR A 429 -13.79 7.52 13.54
N GLY A 430 -12.50 7.84 13.42
CA GLY A 430 -11.93 9.13 13.84
C GLY A 430 -10.68 9.51 13.06
N VAL A 431 -10.31 10.79 13.14
CA VAL A 431 -9.11 11.33 12.47
C VAL A 431 -8.37 12.26 13.42
N LEU A 432 -7.04 12.16 13.45
CA LEU A 432 -6.17 13.17 14.05
C LEU A 432 -5.30 13.81 12.98
N MET A 433 -5.06 15.11 13.09
CA MET A 433 -4.32 15.90 12.10
C MET A 433 -3.36 16.88 12.78
N TYR A 434 -2.14 16.93 12.25
CA TYR A 434 -1.02 17.70 12.77
C TYR A 434 -0.35 18.52 11.64
N PRO A 435 -0.86 19.73 11.35
CA PRO A 435 -0.18 20.64 10.43
C PRO A 435 1.01 21.33 11.13
N CYS A 436 2.16 21.44 10.47
CA CYS A 436 3.27 22.26 10.99
C CYS A 436 2.91 23.75 11.00
N PHE A 437 3.52 24.54 11.89
CA PHE A 437 3.21 25.97 12.06
C PHE A 437 3.40 26.83 10.79
N ASP A 438 4.30 26.43 9.91
CA ASP A 438 4.56 27.08 8.63
C ASP A 438 3.63 26.61 7.49
N ARG A 439 2.58 25.86 7.85
CA ARG A 439 1.42 25.49 7.01
C ARG A 439 0.26 26.46 7.25
N GLY A 440 -0.99 25.98 7.13
CA GLY A 440 -2.18 26.75 7.46
C GLY A 440 -2.31 28.06 6.67
N HIS A 441 -2.83 29.10 7.33
CA HIS A 441 -3.16 30.36 6.65
C HIS A 441 -1.96 31.02 5.95
N ALA A 442 -0.77 30.94 6.53
CA ALA A 442 0.43 31.60 5.99
C ALA A 442 0.85 31.03 4.62
N LEU A 443 0.74 29.72 4.44
CA LEU A 443 1.13 29.03 3.21
C LEU A 443 0.04 29.07 2.14
N TYR A 444 -1.20 28.78 2.52
CA TYR A 444 -2.33 28.66 1.59
C TYR A 444 -3.03 29.98 1.32
N ARG A 445 -2.76 31.02 2.13
CA ARG A 445 -3.52 32.29 2.16
C ARG A 445 -5.01 32.10 2.45
N GLU A 446 -5.35 30.95 3.05
CA GLU A 446 -6.71 30.52 3.38
C GLU A 446 -6.67 29.78 4.73
N LYS A 447 -7.52 30.18 5.69
CA LYS A 447 -7.63 29.51 6.99
C LYS A 447 -8.37 28.18 6.84
N GLY A 448 -7.93 27.12 7.52
CA GLY A 448 -8.66 25.86 7.48
C GLY A 448 -8.50 25.07 6.18
N TYR A 449 -7.55 25.44 5.31
CA TYR A 449 -7.42 24.85 3.97
C TYR A 449 -7.27 23.32 4.03
N GLU A 450 -6.34 22.85 4.86
CA GLU A 450 -5.98 21.44 4.93
C GLU A 450 -7.03 20.63 5.68
N SER A 451 -7.50 21.12 6.82
CA SER A 451 -8.55 20.45 7.58
C SER A 451 -9.88 20.38 6.82
N ALA A 452 -10.24 21.39 6.02
CA ALA A 452 -11.41 21.35 5.15
C ALA A 452 -11.28 20.32 4.01
N ARG A 453 -10.10 20.25 3.36
CA ARG A 453 -9.80 19.22 2.35
C ARG A 453 -9.86 17.81 2.94
N LEU A 454 -9.25 17.61 4.10
CA LEU A 454 -9.26 16.34 4.82
C LEU A 454 -10.69 15.94 5.19
N ALA A 455 -11.50 16.84 5.75
CA ALA A 455 -12.90 16.55 6.09
C ALA A 455 -13.77 16.23 4.86
N GLY A 456 -13.47 16.82 3.70
CA GLY A 456 -14.11 16.46 2.42
C GLY A 456 -13.68 15.09 1.88
N ALA A 457 -12.53 14.58 2.32
CA ALA A 457 -12.04 13.26 1.94
C ALA A 457 -12.42 12.16 2.93
N VAL A 458 -12.35 12.49 4.22
CA VAL A 458 -12.63 11.63 5.37
C VAL A 458 -13.65 12.37 6.24
N PRO A 459 -14.96 12.22 6.01
CA PRO A 459 -16.00 12.99 6.70
C PRO A 459 -16.22 12.45 8.12
N ARG A 460 -15.20 12.54 8.96
CA ARG A 460 -15.16 12.08 10.34
C ARG A 460 -14.70 13.20 11.27
N PRO A 461 -15.00 13.11 12.57
CA PRO A 461 -14.50 14.07 13.55
C PRO A 461 -12.97 14.12 13.49
N THR A 462 -12.46 15.32 13.18
CA THR A 462 -11.02 15.60 13.09
C THR A 462 -10.61 16.40 14.29
N GLY A 463 -9.56 15.97 14.99
CA GLY A 463 -8.92 16.71 16.06
C GLY A 463 -7.39 16.82 15.87
N GLY A 464 -6.72 17.57 16.73
CA GLY A 464 -5.26 17.70 16.73
C GLY A 464 -4.80 19.13 16.95
N PHE A 465 -3.58 19.44 16.54
CA PHE A 465 -2.95 20.72 16.85
C PHE A 465 -1.84 21.08 15.85
N PHE A 466 -1.48 22.37 15.81
CA PHE A 466 -0.37 22.86 15.00
C PHE A 466 0.95 22.50 15.67
N CYS A 467 1.84 21.81 14.98
CA CYS A 467 3.05 21.24 15.57
C CYS A 467 4.35 21.86 15.04
N ASN A 468 5.47 21.54 15.68
CA ASN A 468 6.81 21.89 15.19
C ASN A 468 7.44 20.78 14.33
N GLY A 469 6.75 19.65 14.17
CA GLY A 469 7.14 18.55 13.33
C GLY A 469 6.17 17.38 13.51
N VAL A 470 6.01 16.58 12.46
CA VAL A 470 5.13 15.42 12.42
C VAL A 470 5.98 14.18 12.61
N ILE A 471 5.55 13.27 13.49
CA ILE A 471 6.20 11.98 13.69
C ILE A 471 5.39 10.92 12.96
N GLY A 472 6.05 10.10 12.18
CA GLY A 472 5.42 8.95 11.56
C GLY A 472 6.28 8.35 10.48
N PRO A 473 5.81 7.29 9.83
CA PRO A 473 6.44 6.81 8.61
C PRO A 473 5.93 7.63 7.42
N LEU A 474 6.84 8.06 6.52
CA LEU A 474 6.44 8.74 5.26
C LEU A 474 5.57 7.83 4.38
N CYS A 475 5.74 6.52 4.53
CA CYS A 475 4.93 5.53 3.88
C CYS A 475 4.86 4.23 4.68
N PRO A 476 3.94 3.32 4.35
CA PRO A 476 3.99 1.96 4.88
C PRO A 476 5.39 1.34 4.73
N GLY A 477 5.95 0.81 5.82
CA GLY A 477 7.28 0.19 5.88
C GLY A 477 8.47 1.15 5.98
N ALA A 478 8.28 2.47 5.89
CA ALA A 478 9.37 3.41 6.17
C ALA A 478 9.67 3.46 7.68
N VAL A 479 10.93 3.74 8.01
CA VAL A 479 11.35 4.03 9.39
C VAL A 479 10.59 5.26 9.87
N THR A 480 10.13 5.21 11.12
CA THR A 480 9.47 6.34 11.74
C THR A 480 10.48 7.46 11.95
N SER A 481 10.16 8.69 11.55
CA SER A 481 11.02 9.84 11.77
C SER A 481 10.21 11.10 12.03
N LEU A 482 10.89 12.19 12.43
CA LEU A 482 10.32 13.52 12.57
C LEU A 482 10.45 14.31 11.26
N PHE A 483 9.34 14.90 10.81
CA PHE A 483 9.24 15.70 9.59
C PHE A 483 8.83 17.14 9.92
N GLY A 484 9.76 18.07 9.72
CA GLY A 484 9.44 19.51 9.74
C GLY A 484 8.58 19.91 8.55
N SER A 485 7.97 21.09 8.64
CA SER A 485 7.33 21.75 7.48
C SER A 485 6.24 20.97 6.73
N SER A 486 5.69 19.93 7.38
CA SER A 486 4.82 18.90 6.80
C SER A 486 3.41 18.97 7.39
N THR A 487 2.51 18.12 6.90
CA THR A 487 1.21 17.87 7.53
C THR A 487 1.00 16.38 7.64
N GLY A 488 0.73 15.94 8.86
CA GLY A 488 0.42 14.55 9.16
C GLY A 488 -1.06 14.38 9.46
N PHE A 489 -1.64 13.27 9.05
CA PHE A 489 -2.91 12.82 9.62
C PHE A 489 -2.94 11.31 9.79
N VAL A 490 -3.70 10.85 10.78
CA VAL A 490 -3.94 9.43 11.04
C VAL A 490 -5.43 9.16 11.05
N VAL A 491 -5.84 8.08 10.38
CA VAL A 491 -7.23 7.63 10.29
C VAL A 491 -7.38 6.34 11.08
N PHE A 492 -8.35 6.31 11.99
CA PHE A 492 -8.67 5.16 12.84
C PHE A 492 -9.86 4.38 12.30
N SER A 493 -9.84 3.07 12.52
CA SER A 493 -10.94 2.14 12.22
C SER A 493 -10.84 0.91 13.11
N PRO A 494 -11.94 0.19 13.41
CA PRO A 494 -11.83 -1.11 14.06
C PRO A 494 -11.18 -2.15 13.13
N LYS A 495 -10.49 -3.15 13.69
CA LYS A 495 -9.97 -4.30 12.91
C LYS A 495 -11.11 -5.16 12.38
N THR A 496 -12.22 -5.24 13.11
CA THR A 496 -13.45 -5.96 12.72
C THR A 496 -14.14 -5.37 11.48
N ALA A 497 -13.88 -4.11 11.11
CA ALA A 497 -14.27 -3.55 9.82
C ALA A 497 -13.27 -3.98 8.71
N ARG A 498 -13.53 -5.11 8.06
CA ARG A 498 -12.65 -5.68 7.02
C ARG A 498 -12.49 -4.70 5.83
N PRO A 499 -11.27 -4.58 5.28
CA PRO A 499 -10.67 -5.66 4.49
C PRO A 499 -9.42 -6.22 5.18
N PHE A 500 -9.19 -7.49 4.88
CA PHE A 500 -8.06 -8.30 5.32
C PHE A 500 -6.69 -7.74 4.92
N SER A 501 -5.74 -7.85 5.86
CA SER A 501 -4.32 -8.03 5.58
C SER A 501 -4.02 -9.55 5.68
N PRO A 502 -3.13 -10.14 4.85
CA PRO A 502 -2.81 -11.58 4.90
C PRO A 502 -1.99 -12.02 6.12
N VAL A 503 -1.43 -11.09 6.90
CA VAL A 503 -0.43 -11.38 7.94
C VAL A 503 -1.01 -12.09 9.18
N GLU A 504 -2.29 -11.90 9.50
CA GLU A 504 -2.89 -12.46 10.73
C GLU A 504 -3.16 -13.98 10.68
N LEU A 505 -2.84 -14.67 9.57
CA LEU A 505 -2.93 -16.13 9.48
C LEU A 505 -1.60 -16.86 9.75
N ALA A 506 -0.46 -16.16 9.78
CA ALA A 506 0.84 -16.80 10.05
C ALA A 506 1.23 -16.79 11.54
N ALA A 507 0.70 -15.85 12.34
CA ALA A 507 1.08 -15.70 13.75
C ALA A 507 0.32 -16.65 14.71
N ALA A 508 -0.52 -17.56 14.20
CA ALA A 508 -1.30 -18.48 15.01
C ALA A 508 -0.67 -19.88 15.17
N GLU A 509 0.53 -20.12 14.62
CA GLU A 509 1.17 -21.46 14.63
C GLU A 509 2.62 -21.50 15.15
N GLU A 510 3.09 -20.51 15.91
CA GLU A 510 4.39 -20.64 16.59
C GLU A 510 4.21 -21.20 18.01
N GLY A 511 4.07 -22.52 18.08
CA GLY A 511 4.45 -23.30 19.25
C GLY A 511 5.91 -23.74 19.10
N ASP A 512 6.73 -23.39 20.10
CA ASP A 512 8.10 -23.84 20.39
C ASP A 512 8.73 -24.83 19.40
N ALA A 513 9.73 -24.37 18.65
CA ALA A 513 10.74 -25.23 18.06
C ALA A 513 12.11 -24.54 18.09
N ASP A 514 13.03 -25.16 18.83
CA ASP A 514 14.40 -24.74 19.06
C ASP A 514 15.20 -24.52 17.75
N GLU A 515 16.10 -23.54 17.80
CA GLU A 515 17.12 -23.27 16.78
C GLU A 515 18.10 -24.45 16.63
N GLU A 516 18.03 -25.20 15.53
CA GLU A 516 19.14 -26.03 15.04
C GLU A 516 19.40 -25.83 13.53
N GLU A 517 20.68 -25.94 13.19
CA GLU A 517 21.35 -25.55 11.95
C GLU A 517 20.70 -26.10 10.65
N LEU A 518 20.51 -25.19 9.69
CA LEU A 518 20.05 -25.49 8.32
C LEU A 518 21.17 -26.17 7.51
N ASP A 519 21.20 -27.49 7.55
CA ASP A 519 21.89 -28.34 6.58
C ASP A 519 20.94 -28.71 5.41
N THR A 520 21.52 -28.77 4.21
CA THR A 520 20.83 -28.97 2.93
C THR A 520 20.09 -30.31 2.83
N VAL A 521 18.78 -30.28 2.55
CA VAL A 521 18.02 -31.41 1.97
C VAL A 521 17.16 -30.92 0.81
N SER A 522 17.36 -31.55 -0.33
CA SER A 522 16.56 -31.41 -1.55
C SER A 522 15.28 -32.24 -1.44
N ASP A 523 14.12 -31.60 -1.36
CA ASP A 523 12.83 -32.25 -1.59
C ASP A 523 12.21 -31.72 -2.90
N ALA A 524 12.09 -32.63 -3.86
CA ALA A 524 11.34 -32.44 -5.08
C ALA A 524 9.85 -32.66 -4.79
N ASP A 525 8.98 -31.87 -5.43
CA ASP A 525 7.50 -31.92 -5.43
C ASP A 525 6.72 -31.12 -4.37
N ASP A 526 7.19 -29.94 -3.98
CA ASP A 526 6.31 -28.87 -3.52
C ASP A 526 5.93 -27.94 -4.67
N ALA A 527 4.64 -27.94 -5.04
CA ALA A 527 4.10 -27.19 -6.16
C ALA A 527 4.46 -25.70 -6.10
N PHE A 528 5.28 -25.25 -7.05
CA PHE A 528 5.78 -23.89 -7.19
C PHE A 528 4.68 -22.83 -7.08
N SER A 529 4.67 -22.08 -5.98
CA SER A 529 3.81 -20.92 -5.75
C SER A 529 4.66 -19.68 -5.48
N VAL A 530 4.24 -18.54 -6.02
CA VAL A 530 4.92 -17.26 -5.76
C VAL A 530 4.46 -16.67 -4.43
N GLU A 531 5.41 -16.40 -3.54
CA GLU A 531 5.17 -15.59 -2.34
C GLU A 531 5.01 -14.12 -2.78
N ARG A 532 3.85 -13.52 -2.49
CA ARG A 532 3.60 -12.09 -2.79
C ARG A 532 4.41 -11.23 -1.82
N ARG A 533 4.88 -10.08 -2.28
CA ARG A 533 5.47 -9.07 -1.39
C ARG A 533 4.42 -8.56 -0.41
N ASP A 534 4.85 -8.21 0.79
CA ASP A 534 4.02 -7.37 1.66
C ASP A 534 3.66 -6.08 0.93
N ILE A 535 2.42 -5.61 1.08
CA ILE A 535 1.93 -4.40 0.40
C ILE A 535 2.64 -3.18 1.00
N GLY A 536 3.86 -2.91 0.51
CA GLY A 536 4.80 -1.97 1.11
C GLY A 536 6.27 -2.30 0.86
N SER A 537 6.60 -3.56 0.57
CA SER A 537 8.00 -3.99 0.43
C SER A 537 8.52 -3.86 -1.00
N GLY A 538 9.74 -3.33 -1.16
CA GLY A 538 10.30 -2.93 -2.45
C GLY A 538 9.56 -1.78 -3.15
N ARG A 539 8.57 -1.15 -2.50
CA ARG A 539 7.56 -0.28 -3.12
C ARG A 539 8.00 1.15 -3.27
N ALA A 540 8.03 1.68 -4.49
CA ALA A 540 8.08 3.12 -4.79
C ALA A 540 6.88 3.91 -4.18
N VAL A 541 6.88 4.23 -2.89
CA VAL A 541 5.85 5.07 -2.28
C VAL A 541 6.02 6.51 -2.73
N THR A 542 4.91 7.14 -3.05
CA THR A 542 4.88 8.54 -3.46
C THR A 542 4.46 9.37 -2.26
N SER A 543 5.40 10.13 -1.69
CA SER A 543 5.14 11.19 -0.72
C SER A 543 5.35 12.50 -1.48
N GLY A 544 4.27 13.14 -1.92
CA GLY A 544 4.35 14.30 -2.80
C GLY A 544 4.96 13.97 -4.17
N PRO A 545 5.88 14.79 -4.71
CA PRO A 545 6.44 14.60 -6.05
C PRO A 545 7.59 13.59 -6.12
N VAL A 546 7.89 12.87 -5.04
CA VAL A 546 9.01 11.92 -4.96
C VAL A 546 8.49 10.50 -4.85
N GLN A 547 8.92 9.63 -5.77
CA GLN A 547 8.71 8.19 -5.74
C GLN A 547 9.90 7.48 -5.08
N TYR A 548 9.66 6.50 -4.20
CA TYR A 548 10.76 5.83 -3.51
C TYR A 548 10.51 4.42 -2.96
N SER A 549 11.45 3.48 -3.07
CA SER A 549 11.29 2.11 -2.56
C SER A 549 11.91 1.82 -1.20
N VAL A 550 11.14 1.24 -0.28
CA VAL A 550 11.66 0.59 0.94
C VAL A 550 12.21 -0.78 0.53
N ALA A 551 13.46 -1.13 0.83
CA ALA A 551 13.95 -2.50 0.63
C ALA A 551 13.65 -3.37 1.85
N GLU A 552 13.35 -4.65 1.61
CA GLU A 552 13.18 -5.67 2.65
C GLU A 552 14.37 -6.64 2.68
N ASN A 553 14.50 -7.37 3.80
CA ASN A 553 15.57 -8.32 4.15
C ASN A 553 15.80 -9.46 3.13
N ARG A 554 14.94 -9.65 2.12
CA ARG A 554 15.17 -10.59 1.02
C ARG A 554 15.64 -9.82 -0.21
N SER A 555 16.96 -9.79 -0.39
CA SER A 555 17.63 -8.97 -1.39
C SER A 555 17.47 -9.45 -2.85
N ARG A 556 16.83 -10.60 -3.13
CA ARG A 556 16.63 -11.15 -4.49
C ARG A 556 15.37 -12.04 -4.60
N PRO A 557 14.67 -12.05 -5.75
CA PRO A 557 13.62 -13.02 -6.02
C PRO A 557 14.23 -14.42 -6.11
N ARG A 558 13.54 -15.43 -5.59
CA ARG A 558 13.92 -16.84 -5.64
C ARG A 558 13.66 -17.46 -7.01
N SER A 559 12.86 -16.81 -7.85
CA SER A 559 12.45 -17.33 -9.16
C SER A 559 12.17 -16.27 -10.22
N THR A 560 12.11 -16.68 -11.49
CA THR A 560 11.78 -15.81 -12.63
C THR A 560 10.36 -15.28 -12.55
N LEU A 561 9.36 -16.14 -12.28
CA LEU A 561 7.98 -15.68 -12.12
C LEU A 561 7.82 -14.73 -10.94
N GLU A 562 8.51 -14.96 -9.82
CA GLU A 562 8.52 -14.03 -8.69
C GLU A 562 9.14 -12.67 -9.07
N ALA A 563 10.26 -12.67 -9.80
CA ALA A 563 10.84 -11.44 -10.35
C ALA A 563 9.84 -10.69 -11.25
N MET A 564 9.07 -11.42 -12.06
CA MET A 564 8.02 -10.85 -12.91
C MET A 564 6.86 -10.29 -12.10
N VAL A 565 6.38 -11.00 -11.07
CA VAL A 565 5.33 -10.51 -10.16
C VAL A 565 5.78 -9.21 -9.50
N TRP A 566 7.00 -9.16 -8.97
CA TRP A 566 7.56 -7.99 -8.30
C TRP A 566 7.68 -6.76 -9.22
N ALA A 567 8.16 -6.97 -10.44
CA ALA A 567 8.24 -5.90 -11.44
C ALA A 567 6.84 -5.43 -11.85
N LYS A 568 5.90 -6.36 -12.01
CA LYS A 568 4.53 -6.03 -12.40
C LYS A 568 3.78 -5.27 -11.31
N GLU A 569 3.96 -5.62 -10.04
CA GLU A 569 3.40 -4.85 -8.91
C GLU A 569 3.91 -3.41 -8.95
N THR A 570 5.19 -3.19 -9.26
CA THR A 570 5.77 -1.85 -9.43
C THR A 570 5.17 -1.09 -10.62
N GLU A 571 5.02 -1.76 -11.76
CA GLU A 571 4.42 -1.18 -12.97
C GLU A 571 2.95 -0.79 -12.72
N VAL A 572 2.21 -1.74 -12.13
CA VAL A 572 0.81 -1.57 -11.79
C VAL A 572 0.64 -0.34 -10.93
N ASP A 573 1.37 -0.23 -9.83
CA ASP A 573 1.21 0.87 -8.89
C ASP A 573 1.37 2.25 -9.57
N ARG A 574 2.30 2.37 -10.53
CA ARG A 574 2.52 3.61 -11.30
C ARG A 574 1.42 3.94 -12.32
N ALA A 575 0.82 2.91 -12.92
CA ALA A 575 -0.25 3.07 -13.91
C ALA A 575 -1.62 3.25 -13.24
N ARG A 576 -1.79 2.60 -12.09
CA ARG A 576 -2.97 2.53 -11.26
C ARG A 576 -3.40 3.95 -10.83
N ASP A 577 -2.48 4.89 -10.59
CA ASP A 577 -2.78 6.30 -10.26
C ASP A 577 -3.44 7.13 -11.37
N ARG A 578 -3.47 6.65 -12.62
CA ARG A 578 -3.99 7.39 -13.78
C ARG A 578 -5.40 6.98 -14.21
N MET A 579 -5.95 5.89 -13.67
CA MET A 579 -7.28 5.40 -14.06
C MET A 579 -8.39 5.95 -13.15
N ALA A 580 -9.17 6.90 -13.66
CA ALA A 580 -10.46 7.33 -13.08
C ALA A 580 -11.66 6.48 -13.55
N ALA A 581 -11.44 5.35 -14.21
CA ALA A 581 -12.36 4.81 -15.23
C ALA A 581 -13.02 3.46 -14.90
N TYR A 582 -13.33 3.15 -13.63
CA TYR A 582 -14.13 1.94 -13.31
C TYR A 582 -15.54 1.97 -13.93
N ASN A 583 -16.08 3.15 -14.25
CA ASN A 583 -17.42 3.32 -14.82
C ASN A 583 -17.47 3.37 -16.36
N ARG A 584 -16.40 3.02 -17.07
CA ARG A 584 -16.29 3.21 -18.55
C ARG A 584 -15.97 1.94 -19.33
N VAL A 585 -16.38 0.76 -18.85
CA VAL A 585 -16.24 -0.47 -19.66
C VAL A 585 -17.08 -0.32 -20.93
N PRO A 586 -16.49 -0.50 -22.12
CA PRO A 586 -17.23 -0.37 -23.36
C PRO A 586 -18.26 -1.48 -23.49
N ALA A 587 -19.45 -1.13 -24.00
CA ALA A 587 -20.58 -2.06 -24.16
C ALA A 587 -20.47 -2.94 -25.42
N ASN A 588 -19.39 -2.81 -26.21
CA ASN A 588 -19.20 -3.61 -27.42
C ASN A 588 -18.97 -5.09 -27.08
N ALA A 589 -19.53 -6.01 -27.86
CA ALA A 589 -19.22 -7.43 -27.68
C ALA A 589 -17.73 -7.71 -27.98
N VAL A 590 -17.11 -8.59 -27.20
CA VAL A 590 -15.79 -9.15 -27.52
C VAL A 590 -15.92 -10.22 -28.61
N ARG A 591 -14.83 -10.49 -29.31
CA ARG A 591 -14.72 -11.62 -30.24
C ARG A 591 -14.49 -12.89 -29.43
N ASP A 592 -15.29 -13.93 -29.69
CA ASP A 592 -15.26 -15.16 -28.89
C ASP A 592 -14.06 -16.05 -29.26
N LEU A 593 -13.03 -16.03 -28.41
CA LEU A 593 -11.84 -16.87 -28.47
C LEU A 593 -12.19 -18.35 -28.37
N ARG A 594 -13.07 -18.75 -27.44
CA ARG A 594 -13.47 -20.17 -27.30
C ARG A 594 -14.08 -20.68 -28.59
N SER A 595 -15.02 -19.93 -29.16
CA SER A 595 -15.65 -20.31 -30.42
C SER A 595 -14.62 -20.41 -31.56
N ALA A 596 -13.70 -19.45 -31.69
CA ALA A 596 -12.64 -19.50 -32.71
C ALA A 596 -11.72 -20.73 -32.58
N LEU A 597 -11.46 -21.19 -31.34
CA LEU A 597 -10.67 -22.40 -31.08
C LEU A 597 -11.49 -23.69 -31.16
N ALA A 598 -12.80 -23.64 -30.91
CA ALA A 598 -13.68 -24.80 -30.93
C ALA A 598 -14.26 -25.11 -32.32
N THR A 599 -14.21 -24.17 -33.27
CA THR A 599 -14.81 -24.32 -34.62
C THR A 599 -14.07 -25.25 -35.57
N ALA A 600 -12.86 -25.70 -35.24
CA ALA A 600 -12.11 -26.60 -36.12
C ALA A 600 -12.62 -28.05 -36.03
N SER A 601 -12.70 -28.72 -37.19
CA SER A 601 -13.05 -30.14 -37.25
C SER A 601 -12.05 -30.96 -36.40
N PRO A 602 -12.52 -31.85 -35.52
CA PRO A 602 -11.66 -32.69 -34.68
C PRO A 602 -10.69 -33.55 -35.49
N ASP A 603 -10.90 -33.70 -36.81
CA ASP A 603 -10.15 -34.60 -37.71
C ASP A 603 -9.49 -33.93 -38.92
N ALA A 604 -9.64 -32.61 -39.15
CA ALA A 604 -9.10 -31.94 -40.36
C ALA A 604 -8.21 -30.72 -40.06
N PRO A 605 -7.16 -30.46 -40.85
CA PRO A 605 -6.41 -29.21 -40.80
C PRO A 605 -7.23 -28.03 -41.37
N PRO A 606 -6.88 -26.77 -41.04
CA PRO A 606 -5.85 -26.37 -40.08
C PRO A 606 -6.23 -26.65 -38.62
N PHE A 607 -5.25 -27.06 -37.83
CA PHE A 607 -5.41 -27.14 -36.37
C PHE A 607 -5.40 -25.73 -35.76
N PRO A 608 -6.27 -25.41 -34.77
CA PRO A 608 -6.32 -24.08 -34.17
C PRO A 608 -4.98 -23.65 -33.57
N LEU A 609 -4.47 -22.53 -34.09
CA LEU A 609 -3.22 -21.92 -33.64
C LEU A 609 -3.48 -20.50 -33.14
N VAL A 610 -3.02 -20.21 -31.93
CA VAL A 610 -2.92 -18.85 -31.39
C VAL A 610 -1.51 -18.33 -31.63
N ALA A 611 -1.37 -17.30 -32.46
CA ALA A 611 -0.06 -16.74 -32.78
C ALA A 611 0.35 -15.71 -31.72
N GLU A 612 1.43 -15.97 -30.98
CA GLU A 612 1.98 -15.06 -29.98
C GLU A 612 2.93 -14.06 -30.62
N VAL A 613 2.62 -12.78 -30.44
CA VAL A 613 3.45 -11.66 -30.84
C VAL A 613 4.21 -11.15 -29.61
N LYS A 614 5.54 -11.29 -29.65
CA LYS A 614 6.47 -10.83 -28.62
C LYS A 614 7.81 -10.40 -29.22
N CYS A 615 8.55 -9.56 -28.51
CA CYS A 615 9.87 -9.08 -28.94
C CYS A 615 11.00 -10.02 -28.45
N ARG A 616 10.94 -10.43 -27.19
CA ARG A 616 11.89 -11.36 -26.56
C ARG A 616 11.21 -12.27 -25.53
N SER A 617 11.97 -13.23 -25.01
CA SER A 617 11.61 -14.04 -23.84
C SER A 617 12.48 -13.64 -22.64
N PRO A 618 12.03 -13.84 -21.39
CA PRO A 618 12.84 -13.63 -20.18
C PRO A 618 14.26 -14.23 -20.31
N GLY A 619 15.28 -13.42 -20.04
CA GLY A 619 16.69 -13.81 -20.14
C GLY A 619 17.25 -13.96 -21.56
N GLY A 620 16.42 -13.77 -22.61
CA GLY A 620 16.81 -13.92 -24.01
C GLY A 620 17.09 -12.61 -24.74
N LEU A 621 17.78 -12.73 -25.88
CA LEU A 621 17.94 -11.64 -26.85
C LEU A 621 16.63 -11.42 -27.63
N GLU A 622 16.58 -10.31 -28.39
CA GLU A 622 15.51 -10.05 -29.36
C GLU A 622 15.38 -11.23 -30.34
N ILE A 623 14.16 -11.76 -30.50
CA ILE A 623 13.93 -13.00 -31.27
C ILE A 623 14.10 -12.78 -32.77
N ARG A 624 13.71 -11.59 -33.25
CA ARG A 624 13.79 -11.20 -34.65
C ARG A 624 14.42 -9.81 -34.70
N ALA A 625 15.35 -9.57 -35.62
CA ALA A 625 15.94 -8.25 -35.83
C ALA A 625 15.19 -7.49 -36.93
N GLY A 626 15.12 -6.15 -36.86
CA GLY A 626 14.76 -5.32 -38.02
C GLY A 626 13.47 -4.49 -37.94
N GLY A 627 13.00 -4.12 -36.75
CA GLY A 627 11.99 -3.04 -36.60
C GLY A 627 10.60 -3.37 -37.14
N TYR A 628 10.09 -4.55 -36.82
CA TYR A 628 8.69 -4.94 -37.09
C TYR A 628 7.78 -4.44 -35.96
N THR A 629 6.51 -4.15 -36.30
CA THR A 629 5.48 -3.79 -35.32
C THR A 629 4.68 -5.03 -34.94
N ALA A 630 4.12 -5.04 -33.72
CA ALA A 630 3.26 -6.12 -33.27
C ALA A 630 2.05 -6.32 -34.21
N ALA A 631 1.48 -5.22 -34.70
CA ALA A 631 0.36 -5.22 -35.64
C ALA A 631 0.71 -5.91 -36.98
N ALA A 632 1.91 -5.66 -37.54
CA ALA A 632 2.32 -6.29 -38.80
C ALA A 632 2.49 -7.82 -38.63
N LEU A 633 3.11 -8.26 -37.54
CA LEU A 633 3.23 -9.69 -37.23
C LEU A 633 1.87 -10.35 -37.02
N ALA A 634 0.95 -9.67 -36.35
CA ALA A 634 -0.42 -10.16 -36.13
C ALA A 634 -1.18 -10.32 -37.46
N GLN A 635 -1.03 -9.37 -38.39
CA GLN A 635 -1.62 -9.46 -39.73
C GLN A 635 -1.01 -10.60 -40.55
N ASP A 636 0.31 -10.78 -40.48
CA ASP A 636 0.97 -11.89 -41.15
C ASP A 636 0.48 -13.23 -40.60
N ALA A 637 0.33 -13.34 -39.28
CA ALA A 637 -0.22 -14.54 -38.65
C ALA A 637 -1.68 -14.80 -39.04
N GLU A 638 -2.54 -13.77 -39.07
CA GLU A 638 -3.93 -13.89 -39.51
C GLU A 638 -4.01 -14.34 -40.98
N ARG A 639 -3.18 -13.79 -41.88
CA ARG A 639 -3.08 -14.24 -43.28
C ARG A 639 -2.62 -15.69 -43.40
N GLY A 640 -1.79 -16.16 -42.46
CA GLY A 640 -1.37 -17.55 -42.36
C GLY A 640 -2.44 -18.50 -41.83
N GLY A 641 -3.59 -17.98 -41.37
CA GLY A 641 -4.70 -18.76 -40.85
C GLY A 641 -4.70 -18.94 -39.33
N ALA A 642 -4.01 -18.07 -38.57
CA ALA A 642 -4.10 -18.10 -37.10
C ALA A 642 -5.55 -17.90 -36.64
N ALA A 643 -6.01 -18.73 -35.71
CA ALA A 643 -7.38 -18.68 -35.18
C ALA A 643 -7.57 -17.52 -34.19
N ALA A 644 -6.49 -17.09 -33.54
CA ALA A 644 -6.43 -15.92 -32.68
C ALA A 644 -4.97 -15.40 -32.60
N VAL A 645 -4.80 -14.19 -32.06
CA VAL A 645 -3.50 -13.61 -31.79
C VAL A 645 -3.35 -13.35 -30.29
N ALA A 646 -2.20 -13.69 -29.73
CA ALA A 646 -1.84 -13.35 -28.37
C ALA A 646 -0.78 -12.25 -28.36
N VAL A 647 -1.01 -11.18 -27.60
CA VAL A 647 -0.15 -9.99 -27.60
C VAL A 647 0.53 -9.85 -26.25
N GLN A 648 1.86 -9.89 -26.27
CA GLN A 648 2.68 -9.75 -25.08
C GLN A 648 3.04 -8.28 -24.86
N THR A 649 2.50 -7.65 -23.80
CA THR A 649 2.68 -6.21 -23.54
C THR A 649 3.71 -5.89 -22.45
N ASP A 650 4.24 -6.90 -21.77
CA ASP A 650 5.24 -6.71 -20.72
C ASP A 650 6.56 -6.16 -21.30
N SER A 651 6.91 -4.95 -20.90
CA SER A 651 8.08 -4.23 -21.42
C SER A 651 9.40 -4.71 -20.79
N VAL A 652 9.36 -5.20 -19.55
CA VAL A 652 10.55 -5.55 -18.78
C VAL A 652 11.15 -6.87 -19.25
N PHE A 653 10.35 -7.91 -19.34
CA PHE A 653 10.80 -9.27 -19.62
C PHE A 653 10.62 -9.66 -21.08
N PHE A 654 9.58 -9.13 -21.75
CA PHE A 654 9.24 -9.53 -23.11
C PHE A 654 9.44 -8.44 -24.16
N GLY A 655 9.76 -7.22 -23.73
CA GLY A 655 10.04 -6.08 -24.62
C GLY A 655 8.82 -5.60 -25.40
N GLY A 656 7.61 -5.84 -24.90
CA GLY A 656 6.37 -5.34 -25.49
C GLY A 656 6.03 -3.91 -25.06
N ALA A 657 4.96 -3.35 -25.62
CA ALA A 657 4.40 -2.06 -25.23
C ALA A 657 2.89 -2.16 -24.96
N ALA A 658 2.36 -1.28 -24.09
CA ALA A 658 0.93 -1.27 -23.77
C ALA A 658 0.08 -0.93 -25.00
N GLU A 659 0.59 -0.08 -25.88
CA GLU A 659 -0.06 0.37 -27.11
C GLU A 659 -0.21 -0.75 -28.15
N ASP A 660 0.60 -1.82 -28.05
CA ASP A 660 0.58 -2.94 -29.00
C ASP A 660 -0.77 -3.67 -28.98
N LEU A 661 -1.42 -3.77 -27.81
CA LEU A 661 -2.72 -4.45 -27.68
C LEU A 661 -3.79 -3.78 -28.55
N ALA A 662 -3.94 -2.46 -28.42
CA ALA A 662 -4.91 -1.68 -29.18
C ALA A 662 -4.55 -1.66 -30.69
N ALA A 663 -3.26 -1.55 -31.02
CA ALA A 663 -2.79 -1.57 -32.40
C ALA A 663 -3.07 -2.92 -33.08
N VAL A 664 -2.78 -4.04 -32.40
CA VAL A 664 -3.10 -5.39 -32.91
C VAL A 664 -4.60 -5.58 -33.03
N LYS A 665 -5.38 -5.19 -32.01
CA LYS A 665 -6.85 -5.30 -32.03
C LYS A 665 -7.48 -4.60 -33.24
N ALA A 666 -6.93 -3.44 -33.63
CA ALA A 666 -7.37 -2.70 -34.80
C ALA A 666 -6.89 -3.33 -36.14
N ALA A 667 -5.77 -4.04 -36.12
CA ALA A 667 -5.12 -4.57 -37.31
C ALA A 667 -5.68 -5.94 -37.77
N VAL A 668 -6.26 -6.72 -36.87
CA VAL A 668 -6.76 -8.09 -37.15
C VAL A 668 -8.27 -8.24 -36.91
N GLY A 669 -8.88 -9.19 -37.61
CA GLY A 669 -10.28 -9.60 -37.46
C GLY A 669 -10.51 -10.72 -36.45
N VAL A 670 -9.50 -11.55 -36.18
CA VAL A 670 -9.55 -12.66 -35.19
C VAL A 670 -9.55 -12.18 -33.72
N PRO A 671 -9.92 -13.04 -32.74
CA PRO A 671 -9.83 -12.70 -31.31
C PRO A 671 -8.41 -12.37 -30.86
N VAL A 672 -8.30 -11.44 -29.92
CA VAL A 672 -7.02 -11.00 -29.34
C VAL A 672 -6.95 -11.34 -27.85
N LEU A 673 -6.02 -12.24 -27.52
CA LEU A 673 -5.66 -12.60 -26.15
C LEU A 673 -4.58 -11.62 -25.64
N TRP A 674 -4.89 -10.93 -24.56
CA TRP A 674 -3.90 -10.13 -23.85
C TRP A 674 -3.04 -11.04 -22.96
N MET A 675 -1.77 -11.18 -23.32
CA MET A 675 -0.77 -11.89 -22.53
C MET A 675 0.08 -10.90 -21.75
N ASP A 676 -0.31 -10.69 -20.51
CA ASP A 676 0.54 -10.03 -19.53
C ASP A 676 0.46 -10.82 -18.21
N LEU A 677 1.11 -10.36 -17.17
CA LEU A 677 0.98 -10.90 -15.83
C LEU A 677 -0.10 -10.10 -15.08
N VAL A 678 -1.29 -10.68 -14.93
CA VAL A 678 -2.38 -10.05 -14.21
C VAL A 678 -2.26 -10.37 -12.72
N VAL A 679 -2.02 -9.34 -11.92
CA VAL A 679 -1.79 -9.44 -10.48
C VAL A 679 -2.80 -8.61 -9.68
N TYR A 680 -3.50 -7.66 -10.31
CA TYR A 680 -4.59 -6.90 -9.70
C TYR A 680 -5.79 -6.76 -10.64
N VAL A 681 -6.99 -6.68 -10.05
CA VAL A 681 -8.27 -6.59 -10.76
C VAL A 681 -8.36 -5.41 -11.74
N TYR A 682 -7.78 -4.25 -11.42
CA TYR A 682 -7.89 -3.08 -12.31
C TYR A 682 -7.24 -3.31 -13.70
N GLN A 683 -6.23 -4.18 -13.79
CA GLN A 683 -5.60 -4.57 -15.07
C GLN A 683 -6.62 -5.20 -16.02
N LEU A 684 -7.64 -5.90 -15.49
CA LEU A 684 -8.73 -6.47 -16.30
C LEU A 684 -9.56 -5.37 -16.96
N TYR A 685 -9.81 -4.28 -16.25
CA TYR A 685 -10.52 -3.13 -16.82
C TYR A 685 -9.66 -2.40 -17.86
N GLN A 686 -8.35 -2.27 -17.61
CA GLN A 686 -7.41 -1.70 -18.57
C GLN A 686 -7.37 -2.52 -19.87
N ALA A 687 -7.18 -3.84 -19.76
CA ALA A 687 -7.21 -4.76 -20.89
C ALA A 687 -8.48 -4.61 -21.73
N ARG A 688 -9.62 -4.51 -21.04
CA ARG A 688 -10.93 -4.36 -21.68
C ARG A 688 -11.08 -3.04 -22.41
N LEU A 689 -10.55 -1.94 -21.85
CA LEU A 689 -10.53 -0.62 -22.48
C LEU A 689 -9.61 -0.59 -23.72
N ASP A 690 -8.48 -1.30 -23.64
CA ASP A 690 -7.52 -1.41 -24.74
C ASP A 690 -7.95 -2.43 -25.82
N GLY A 691 -9.10 -3.08 -25.61
CA GLY A 691 -9.76 -3.90 -26.62
C GLY A 691 -9.44 -5.39 -26.57
N ALA A 692 -8.88 -5.90 -25.47
CA ALA A 692 -8.70 -7.33 -25.26
C ALA A 692 -10.04 -8.08 -25.34
N ASP A 693 -10.03 -9.21 -26.05
CA ASP A 693 -11.17 -10.14 -26.05
C ASP A 693 -11.03 -11.19 -24.95
N ALA A 694 -9.80 -11.58 -24.67
CA ALA A 694 -9.45 -12.51 -23.61
C ALA A 694 -8.22 -12.05 -22.83
N VAL A 695 -8.05 -12.57 -21.62
CA VAL A 695 -6.94 -12.25 -20.72
C VAL A 695 -6.30 -13.53 -20.16
N ARG A 696 -4.98 -13.53 -19.99
CA ARG A 696 -4.25 -14.61 -19.33
C ARG A 696 -4.23 -14.44 -17.80
N LEU A 697 -4.61 -15.49 -17.08
CA LEU A 697 -4.47 -15.60 -15.61
C LEU A 697 -3.51 -16.74 -15.28
N VAL A 698 -2.42 -16.46 -14.56
CA VAL A 698 -1.40 -17.48 -14.25
C VAL A 698 -1.66 -18.06 -12.87
N ALA A 699 -1.98 -19.35 -12.80
CA ALA A 699 -2.35 -20.02 -11.54
C ALA A 699 -1.22 -19.97 -10.49
N ALA A 700 0.04 -20.10 -10.92
CA ALA A 700 1.19 -20.01 -10.01
C ALA A 700 1.43 -18.62 -9.41
N ALA A 701 0.86 -17.56 -10.01
CA ALA A 701 1.01 -16.18 -9.57
C ALA A 701 -0.20 -15.67 -8.75
N LEU A 702 -1.31 -16.41 -8.75
CA LEU A 702 -2.56 -16.00 -8.10
C LEU A 702 -2.98 -17.05 -7.06
N PRO A 703 -3.19 -16.67 -5.79
CA PRO A 703 -3.87 -17.54 -4.84
C PRO A 703 -5.21 -18.03 -5.39
N THR A 704 -5.65 -19.24 -5.04
CA THR A 704 -6.87 -19.86 -5.60
C THR A 704 -8.12 -18.97 -5.50
N ALA A 705 -8.25 -18.23 -4.40
CA ALA A 705 -9.33 -17.26 -4.20
C ALA A 705 -9.25 -16.08 -5.18
N ASP A 706 -8.05 -15.53 -5.41
CA ASP A 706 -7.83 -14.45 -6.36
C ASP A 706 -8.02 -14.93 -7.81
N LEU A 707 -7.56 -16.14 -8.13
CA LEU A 707 -7.74 -16.73 -9.46
C LEU A 707 -9.24 -16.84 -9.81
N SER A 708 -10.05 -17.34 -8.86
CA SER A 708 -11.51 -17.43 -9.00
C SER A 708 -12.16 -16.05 -9.12
N LEU A 709 -11.74 -15.08 -8.30
CA LEU A 709 -12.23 -13.70 -8.35
C LEU A 709 -11.93 -13.05 -9.70
N PHE A 710 -10.70 -13.19 -10.21
CA PHE A 710 -10.26 -12.53 -11.44
C PHE A 710 -10.97 -13.14 -12.65
N HIS A 711 -11.16 -14.46 -12.66
CA HIS A 711 -11.98 -15.15 -13.65
C HIS A 711 -13.42 -14.61 -13.67
N LYS A 712 -14.06 -14.49 -12.50
CA LYS A 712 -15.42 -13.95 -12.36
C LYS A 712 -15.51 -12.50 -12.85
N VAL A 713 -14.53 -11.66 -12.50
CA VAL A 713 -14.50 -10.25 -12.94
C VAL A 713 -14.34 -10.16 -14.44
N ALA A 714 -13.37 -10.88 -15.04
CA ALA A 714 -13.15 -10.90 -16.49
C ALA A 714 -14.45 -11.27 -17.24
N THR A 715 -15.14 -12.31 -16.76
CA THR A 715 -16.43 -12.74 -17.31
C THR A 715 -17.51 -11.65 -17.17
N LYS A 716 -17.61 -11.00 -16.00
CA LYS A 716 -18.60 -9.94 -15.73
C LYS A 716 -18.41 -8.70 -16.60
N ILE A 717 -17.16 -8.36 -16.96
CA ILE A 717 -16.85 -7.24 -17.87
C ILE A 717 -16.82 -7.65 -19.35
N GLY A 718 -17.25 -8.89 -19.64
CA GLY A 718 -17.44 -9.40 -20.99
C GLY A 718 -16.18 -9.91 -21.69
N MET A 719 -15.07 -10.15 -20.99
CA MET A 719 -13.89 -10.83 -21.54
C MET A 719 -13.90 -12.33 -21.22
N GLN A 720 -13.13 -13.10 -21.99
CA GLN A 720 -12.81 -14.48 -21.64
C GLN A 720 -11.50 -14.58 -20.85
N ALA A 721 -11.39 -15.54 -19.94
CA ALA A 721 -10.17 -15.77 -19.15
C ALA A 721 -9.53 -17.09 -19.56
N VAL A 722 -8.25 -17.04 -19.94
CA VAL A 722 -7.40 -18.21 -20.21
C VAL A 722 -6.56 -18.47 -18.96
N VAL A 723 -6.81 -19.58 -18.27
CA VAL A 723 -6.06 -19.94 -17.05
C VAL A 723 -4.81 -20.74 -17.43
N THR A 724 -3.62 -20.17 -17.21
CA THR A 724 -2.34 -20.83 -17.47
C THR A 724 -1.89 -21.66 -16.26
N VAL A 725 -1.57 -22.93 -16.51
CA VAL A 725 -1.19 -23.92 -15.51
C VAL A 725 0.13 -24.60 -15.89
N SER A 726 0.88 -25.04 -14.88
CA SER A 726 2.21 -25.68 -15.06
C SER A 726 2.37 -27.01 -14.33
N SER A 727 1.39 -27.40 -13.51
CA SER A 727 1.43 -28.59 -12.66
C SER A 727 0.03 -29.17 -12.48
N GLU A 728 -0.06 -30.38 -11.94
CA GLU A 728 -1.33 -31.04 -11.60
C GLU A 728 -2.14 -30.21 -10.62
N LYS A 729 -1.52 -29.72 -9.54
CA LYS A 729 -2.16 -28.81 -8.58
C LYS A 729 -2.78 -27.58 -9.25
N HIS A 730 -2.04 -26.94 -10.17
CA HIS A 730 -2.55 -25.76 -10.89
C HIS A 730 -3.72 -26.12 -11.82
N LEU A 731 -3.65 -27.28 -12.48
CA LEU A 731 -4.72 -27.76 -13.36
C LEU A 731 -5.99 -28.06 -12.56
N LEU A 732 -5.89 -28.79 -11.46
CA LEU A 732 -7.03 -29.08 -10.58
C LEU A 732 -7.64 -27.80 -10.01
N ALA A 733 -6.81 -26.85 -9.55
CA ALA A 733 -7.27 -25.55 -9.07
C ALA A 733 -8.00 -24.74 -10.16
N ALA A 734 -7.52 -24.79 -11.42
CA ALA A 734 -8.19 -24.14 -12.54
C ALA A 734 -9.55 -24.78 -12.84
N LEU A 735 -9.62 -26.12 -12.86
CA LEU A 735 -10.86 -26.87 -13.13
C LEU A 735 -11.91 -26.73 -12.02
N ALA A 736 -11.50 -26.40 -10.80
CA ALA A 736 -12.40 -26.11 -9.68
C ALA A 736 -13.13 -24.75 -9.82
N ILE A 737 -12.71 -23.89 -10.75
CA ILE A 737 -13.32 -22.57 -10.96
C ILE A 737 -14.62 -22.73 -11.74
N ASP A 738 -15.73 -22.29 -11.14
CA ASP A 738 -17.01 -22.28 -11.83
C ASP A 738 -16.96 -21.41 -13.10
N GLY A 739 -17.49 -21.97 -14.19
CA GLY A 739 -17.51 -21.31 -15.49
C GLY A 739 -16.18 -21.33 -16.25
N VAL A 740 -15.12 -21.99 -15.78
CA VAL A 740 -13.86 -22.09 -16.54
C VAL A 740 -14.08 -22.85 -17.86
N ARG A 741 -13.58 -22.31 -18.98
CA ARG A 741 -13.72 -22.91 -20.31
C ARG A 741 -12.44 -22.91 -21.15
N LEU A 742 -11.40 -22.19 -20.72
CA LEU A 742 -10.14 -22.03 -21.45
C LEU A 742 -8.97 -22.24 -20.48
N VAL A 743 -8.19 -23.30 -20.70
CA VAL A 743 -6.99 -23.63 -19.91
C VAL A 743 -5.80 -23.78 -20.84
N SER A 744 -4.68 -23.15 -20.48
CA SER A 744 -3.40 -23.23 -21.19
C SER A 744 -2.37 -23.97 -20.34
N ILE A 745 -1.76 -25.04 -20.85
CA ILE A 745 -0.65 -25.73 -20.18
C ILE A 745 0.66 -25.16 -20.69
N THR A 746 1.44 -24.57 -19.78
CA THR A 746 2.76 -24.03 -20.12
C THR A 746 3.85 -25.08 -20.01
N GLN A 747 4.60 -25.24 -21.09
CA GLN A 747 5.77 -26.12 -21.14
C GLN A 747 7.03 -25.47 -20.55
N ARG A 748 6.97 -24.20 -20.14
CA ARG A 748 8.10 -23.52 -19.50
C ARG A 748 8.06 -23.66 -17.99
N ASP A 749 9.21 -23.94 -17.41
CA ASP A 749 9.41 -23.85 -15.98
C ASP A 749 9.19 -22.41 -15.49
N LEU A 750 8.27 -22.20 -14.55
CA LEU A 750 7.97 -20.84 -14.10
C LEU A 750 9.05 -20.31 -13.14
N ALA A 751 9.89 -21.19 -12.58
CA ALA A 751 11.02 -20.80 -11.77
C ALA A 751 12.23 -20.38 -12.61
N THR A 752 12.63 -21.21 -13.58
CA THR A 752 13.84 -21.00 -14.39
C THR A 752 13.59 -20.43 -15.78
N TRP A 753 12.34 -20.49 -16.26
CA TRP A 753 11.92 -20.18 -17.63
C TRP A 753 12.42 -21.14 -18.71
N GLU A 754 13.07 -22.24 -18.31
CA GLU A 754 13.54 -23.29 -19.20
C GLU A 754 12.38 -24.04 -19.84
N LEU A 755 12.58 -24.48 -21.10
CA LEU A 755 11.56 -25.20 -21.85
C LEU A 755 11.68 -26.70 -21.58
N ASP A 756 10.55 -27.32 -21.24
CA ASP A 756 10.39 -28.76 -21.07
C ASP A 756 9.30 -29.27 -22.03
N PRO A 757 9.69 -29.75 -23.23
CA PRO A 757 8.75 -30.14 -24.29
C PRO A 757 7.79 -31.27 -23.92
N GLU A 758 8.18 -32.09 -22.94
CA GLU A 758 7.42 -33.27 -22.52
C GLU A 758 6.46 -32.97 -21.36
N ARG A 759 6.53 -31.80 -20.73
CA ARG A 759 5.72 -31.45 -19.55
C ARG A 759 4.23 -31.65 -19.79
N ALA A 760 3.71 -31.15 -20.91
CA ALA A 760 2.30 -31.27 -21.24
C ALA A 760 1.89 -32.74 -21.44
N ALA A 761 2.74 -33.54 -22.08
CA ALA A 761 2.51 -34.97 -22.28
C ALA A 761 2.51 -35.73 -20.95
N ARG A 762 3.42 -35.42 -20.02
CA ARG A 762 3.44 -36.01 -18.68
C ARG A 762 2.22 -35.62 -17.85
N LEU A 763 1.85 -34.34 -17.88
CA LEU A 763 0.69 -33.82 -17.14
C LEU A 763 -0.64 -34.42 -17.62
N LEU A 764 -0.81 -34.60 -18.94
CA LEU A 764 -2.01 -35.17 -19.54
C LEU A 764 -2.00 -36.70 -19.60
N GLY A 765 -0.82 -37.29 -19.63
CA GLY A 765 -0.60 -38.74 -19.76
C GLY A 765 -0.58 -39.49 -18.44
N SER A 766 -0.38 -38.82 -17.29
CA SER A 766 -0.28 -39.47 -15.98
C SER A 766 -1.54 -40.30 -15.65
N ASP A 767 -1.33 -41.60 -15.43
CA ASP A 767 -2.34 -42.56 -14.95
C ASP A 767 -2.32 -42.70 -13.42
N GLN A 768 -1.31 -42.12 -12.75
CA GLN A 768 -1.21 -42.15 -11.30
C GLN A 768 -1.60 -40.77 -10.77
N PRO A 769 -2.71 -40.63 -10.02
CA PRO A 769 -2.89 -39.46 -9.19
C PRO A 769 -1.70 -39.39 -8.25
N ASP A 770 -1.09 -38.22 -8.10
CA ASP A 770 -0.17 -38.02 -6.99
C ASP A 770 -1.00 -38.12 -5.70
N THR A 771 -1.19 -39.35 -5.20
CA THR A 771 -2.01 -39.67 -4.03
C THR A 771 -1.55 -38.91 -2.78
N GLN A 772 -0.28 -38.47 -2.73
CA GLN A 772 0.21 -37.59 -1.68
C GLN A 772 -0.23 -36.14 -1.91
N CYS A 773 -0.14 -35.61 -3.14
CA CYS A 773 -0.66 -34.28 -3.46
C CYS A 773 -2.18 -34.20 -3.25
N ALA A 774 -2.93 -35.19 -3.70
CA ALA A 774 -4.37 -35.32 -3.50
C ALA A 774 -4.73 -35.40 -2.02
N ALA A 775 -4.03 -36.21 -1.22
CA ALA A 775 -4.25 -36.28 0.23
C ALA A 775 -3.93 -34.97 0.95
N ARG A 776 -2.84 -34.27 0.59
CA ARG A 776 -2.47 -32.97 1.18
C ARG A 776 -3.41 -31.84 0.73
N LEU A 777 -3.88 -31.87 -0.51
CA LEU A 777 -4.94 -30.97 -1.03
C LEU A 777 -6.25 -31.20 -0.27
N LEU A 778 -6.65 -32.46 -0.08
CA LEU A 778 -7.82 -32.83 0.70
C LEU A 778 -7.68 -32.46 2.17
N ASP A 779 -6.46 -32.36 2.72
CA ASP A 779 -6.20 -31.96 4.10
C ASP A 779 -6.18 -30.44 4.33
N SER A 780 -6.09 -29.64 3.26
CA SER A 780 -6.13 -28.18 3.35
C SER A 780 -7.52 -27.66 3.73
N ASP A 781 -7.63 -26.87 4.80
CA ASP A 781 -8.90 -26.30 5.27
C ASP A 781 -9.61 -25.43 4.21
N GLN A 782 -8.86 -24.76 3.34
CA GLN A 782 -9.42 -24.00 2.20
C GLN A 782 -10.06 -24.90 1.15
N VAL A 783 -9.41 -26.03 0.84
CA VAL A 783 -9.91 -27.00 -0.12
C VAL A 783 -11.08 -27.79 0.49
N LYS A 784 -11.02 -28.15 1.78
CA LYS A 784 -12.16 -28.72 2.52
C LYS A 784 -13.39 -27.80 2.49
N ALA A 785 -13.19 -26.49 2.69
CA ALA A 785 -14.28 -25.50 2.60
C ALA A 785 -14.82 -25.32 1.18
N ALA A 786 -13.96 -25.40 0.15
CA ALA A 786 -14.37 -25.38 -1.25
C ALA A 786 -15.10 -26.68 -1.67
N LEU A 787 -14.62 -27.84 -1.22
CA LEU A 787 -15.23 -29.16 -1.42
C LEU A 787 -16.59 -29.26 -0.74
N ALA A 788 -16.72 -28.68 0.47
CA ALA A 788 -17.99 -28.60 1.19
C ALA A 788 -19.05 -27.76 0.44
N LYS A 789 -18.63 -26.82 -0.41
CA LYS A 789 -19.51 -26.02 -1.28
C LYS A 789 -19.73 -26.61 -2.68
N ALA A 790 -18.75 -27.31 -3.24
CA ALA A 790 -18.76 -27.79 -4.63
C ALA A 790 -19.47 -29.14 -4.82
N GLY A 791 -19.75 -29.87 -3.74
CA GLY A 791 -20.40 -31.19 -3.80
C GLY A 791 -19.43 -32.36 -4.05
N PRO A 792 -19.91 -33.61 -4.04
CA PRO A 792 -19.08 -34.83 -4.08
C PRO A 792 -18.25 -35.00 -5.36
N ASP A 793 -18.54 -34.25 -6.42
CA ASP A 793 -17.88 -34.38 -7.72
C ASP A 793 -16.42 -33.86 -7.71
N LEU A 794 -16.13 -32.83 -6.91
CA LEU A 794 -14.79 -32.26 -6.77
C LEU A 794 -13.87 -33.14 -5.91
N VAL A 795 -14.43 -33.86 -4.92
CA VAL A 795 -13.69 -34.88 -4.13
C VAL A 795 -13.22 -36.01 -5.06
N LEU A 796 -14.12 -36.51 -5.91
CA LEU A 796 -13.79 -37.51 -6.92
C LEU A 796 -12.79 -37.00 -7.99
N MET A 797 -12.75 -35.69 -8.31
CA MET A 797 -11.74 -35.13 -9.24
C MET A 797 -10.33 -35.10 -8.64
N VAL A 798 -10.22 -34.92 -7.32
CA VAL A 798 -8.94 -34.94 -6.61
C VAL A 798 -8.48 -36.39 -6.37
N GLU A 799 -9.40 -37.32 -6.14
CA GLU A 799 -9.11 -38.76 -5.97
C GLU A 799 -8.84 -39.49 -7.30
N GLY A 800 -9.46 -39.06 -8.41
CA GLY A 800 -9.36 -39.68 -9.74
C GLY A 800 -8.26 -39.13 -10.66
N GLY A 801 -7.52 -38.10 -10.23
CA GLY A 801 -6.43 -37.48 -10.97
C GLY A 801 -6.85 -36.69 -12.22
N VAL A 802 -5.85 -36.19 -12.97
CA VAL A 802 -6.03 -35.29 -14.12
C VAL A 802 -7.01 -35.81 -15.19
N LYS A 803 -6.99 -37.11 -15.51
CA LYS A 803 -7.85 -37.68 -16.56
C LYS A 803 -9.33 -37.65 -16.18
N GLU A 804 -9.68 -37.99 -14.94
CA GLU A 804 -11.06 -37.93 -14.47
C GLU A 804 -11.54 -36.47 -14.36
N ALA A 805 -10.66 -35.58 -13.91
CA ALA A 805 -10.94 -34.15 -13.86
C ALA A 805 -11.25 -33.56 -15.26
N LEU A 806 -10.46 -33.91 -16.27
CA LEU A 806 -10.72 -33.49 -17.66
C LEU A 806 -12.00 -34.11 -18.23
N ALA A 807 -12.32 -35.36 -17.90
CA ALA A 807 -13.56 -36.01 -18.33
C ALA A 807 -14.80 -35.29 -17.76
N LYS A 808 -14.75 -34.85 -16.50
CA LYS A 808 -15.83 -34.11 -15.83
C LYS A 808 -15.98 -32.68 -16.32
N ALA A 809 -14.89 -31.99 -16.64
CA ALA A 809 -14.93 -30.66 -17.23
C ALA A 809 -15.71 -30.63 -18.56
N GLY A 810 -15.82 -31.78 -19.21
CA GLY A 810 -16.71 -31.99 -20.35
C GLY A 810 -16.15 -31.46 -21.67
N PRO A 811 -16.88 -31.69 -22.78
CA PRO A 811 -16.40 -31.38 -24.12
C PRO A 811 -16.32 -29.87 -24.41
N ASP A 812 -16.90 -29.03 -23.55
CA ASP A 812 -16.89 -27.57 -23.69
C ASP A 812 -15.57 -26.90 -23.27
N LEU A 813 -14.71 -27.63 -22.54
CA LEU A 813 -13.38 -27.16 -22.15
C LEU A 813 -12.46 -27.12 -23.38
N VAL A 814 -11.81 -25.98 -23.60
CA VAL A 814 -10.72 -25.84 -24.58
C VAL A 814 -9.39 -25.90 -23.83
N LEU A 815 -8.67 -27.00 -24.05
CA LEU A 815 -7.32 -27.18 -23.57
C LEU A 815 -6.32 -26.77 -24.65
N MET A 816 -5.42 -25.85 -24.28
CA MET A 816 -4.36 -25.35 -25.14
C MET A 816 -2.99 -25.67 -24.54
N VAL A 817 -1.97 -25.82 -25.38
CA VAL A 817 -0.57 -25.95 -24.93
C VAL A 817 0.24 -24.77 -25.44
N GLU A 818 1.05 -24.17 -24.55
CA GLU A 818 1.91 -23.03 -24.85
C GLU A 818 3.41 -23.37 -24.64
N GLY A 819 4.24 -22.91 -25.56
CA GLY A 819 5.69 -23.12 -25.54
C GLY A 819 6.12 -24.41 -26.24
N GLY A 820 7.27 -24.38 -26.93
CA GLY A 820 7.94 -25.57 -27.47
C GLY A 820 7.37 -26.20 -28.75
N VAL A 821 6.24 -25.70 -29.26
CA VAL A 821 5.63 -26.22 -30.49
C VAL A 821 6.19 -25.50 -31.72
N ASP A 822 6.82 -26.23 -32.64
CA ASP A 822 7.42 -25.68 -33.87
C ASP A 822 7.08 -26.47 -35.15
N SER A 823 6.34 -27.57 -35.02
CA SER A 823 6.05 -28.48 -36.14
C SER A 823 4.66 -29.08 -36.08
N SER A 824 4.11 -29.43 -37.24
CA SER A 824 2.81 -30.09 -37.36
C SER A 824 2.81 -31.50 -36.72
N ALA A 825 3.97 -32.17 -36.64
CA ALA A 825 4.10 -33.46 -35.97
C ALA A 825 3.79 -33.36 -34.47
N GLN A 826 4.38 -32.38 -33.78
CA GLN A 826 4.07 -32.12 -32.36
C GLN A 826 2.60 -31.72 -32.16
N VAL A 827 2.02 -30.97 -33.09
CA VAL A 827 0.59 -30.65 -33.06
C VAL A 827 -0.27 -31.93 -33.12
N GLN A 828 0.10 -32.91 -33.95
CA GLN A 828 -0.61 -34.20 -34.00
C GLN A 828 -0.45 -35.02 -32.70
N GLU A 829 0.74 -35.01 -32.09
CA GLU A 829 0.98 -35.67 -30.81
C GLU A 829 0.13 -35.05 -29.69
N LEU A 830 0.12 -33.72 -29.58
CA LEU A 830 -0.69 -33.00 -28.60
C LEU A 830 -2.20 -33.20 -28.84
N ARG A 831 -2.62 -33.22 -30.11
CA ARG A 831 -4.01 -33.53 -30.48
C ARG A 831 -4.44 -34.92 -29.99
N ALA A 832 -3.56 -35.92 -30.08
CA ALA A 832 -3.84 -37.27 -29.59
C ALA A 832 -4.07 -37.32 -28.07
N LEU A 833 -3.59 -36.31 -27.33
CA LEU A 833 -3.80 -36.13 -25.89
C LEU A 833 -5.04 -35.28 -25.54
N GLY A 834 -5.86 -34.93 -26.53
CA GLY A 834 -7.09 -34.14 -26.32
C GLY A 834 -6.87 -32.62 -26.29
N VAL A 835 -5.68 -32.13 -26.64
CA VAL A 835 -5.42 -30.70 -26.85
C VAL A 835 -6.19 -30.21 -28.06
N LYS A 836 -6.81 -29.03 -27.95
CA LYS A 836 -7.66 -28.43 -29.00
C LYS A 836 -7.03 -27.22 -29.71
N ALA A 837 -6.00 -26.64 -29.13
CA ALA A 837 -5.27 -25.51 -29.71
C ALA A 837 -3.81 -25.49 -29.26
N VAL A 838 -2.95 -24.84 -30.03
CA VAL A 838 -1.57 -24.54 -29.63
C VAL A 838 -1.31 -23.05 -29.66
N LEU A 839 -0.52 -22.54 -28.72
CA LEU A 839 -0.04 -21.17 -28.69
C LEU A 839 1.44 -21.15 -29.07
N VAL A 840 1.75 -20.46 -30.18
CA VAL A 840 3.07 -20.49 -30.81
C VAL A 840 3.59 -19.07 -31.01
N GLY A 841 4.79 -18.79 -30.50
CA GLY A 841 5.45 -17.49 -30.66
C GLY A 841 6.84 -17.61 -31.27
N GLU A 842 7.81 -18.06 -30.46
CA GLU A 842 9.24 -18.04 -30.83
C GLU A 842 9.55 -18.76 -32.15
N ALA A 843 8.91 -19.91 -32.42
CA ALA A 843 9.07 -20.64 -33.67
C ALA A 843 8.59 -19.85 -34.90
N LEU A 844 7.50 -19.07 -34.77
CA LEU A 844 6.97 -18.23 -35.84
C LEU A 844 7.86 -17.01 -36.07
N LEU A 845 8.26 -16.34 -34.99
CA LEU A 845 9.00 -15.08 -35.04
C LEU A 845 10.40 -15.23 -35.65
N LYS A 846 11.01 -16.40 -35.52
CA LYS A 846 12.30 -16.76 -36.15
C LYS A 846 12.22 -16.92 -37.67
N GLN A 847 11.02 -17.12 -38.24
CA GLN A 847 10.86 -17.32 -39.68
C GLN A 847 10.75 -15.99 -40.41
N THR A 848 11.33 -15.87 -41.59
CA THR A 848 11.17 -14.66 -42.42
C THR A 848 9.72 -14.44 -42.84
N ASP A 849 9.01 -15.51 -43.20
CA ASP A 849 7.59 -15.51 -43.56
C ASP A 849 6.75 -16.14 -42.45
N VAL A 850 6.13 -15.29 -41.62
CA VAL A 850 5.28 -15.71 -40.50
C VAL A 850 4.01 -16.40 -40.99
N ALA A 851 3.43 -15.93 -42.10
CA ALA A 851 2.19 -16.50 -42.65
C ALA A 851 2.41 -17.96 -43.09
N ALA A 852 3.49 -18.21 -43.82
CA ALA A 852 3.87 -19.57 -44.23
C ALA A 852 4.20 -20.47 -43.03
N ALA A 853 4.83 -19.91 -41.99
CA ALA A 853 5.13 -20.66 -40.77
C ALA A 853 3.86 -21.09 -40.02
N VAL A 854 2.87 -20.19 -39.89
CA VAL A 854 1.57 -20.51 -39.28
C VAL A 854 0.88 -21.63 -40.06
N ALA A 855 0.75 -21.50 -41.39
CA ALA A 855 0.12 -22.52 -42.23
C ALA A 855 0.82 -23.89 -42.08
N LYS A 856 2.16 -23.90 -42.10
CA LYS A 856 2.97 -25.11 -41.96
C LYS A 856 2.77 -25.80 -40.60
N ILE A 857 2.75 -25.05 -39.49
CA ILE A 857 2.58 -25.63 -38.15
C ILE A 857 1.14 -26.11 -37.96
N ALA A 858 0.15 -25.33 -38.42
CA ALA A 858 -1.26 -25.69 -38.36
C ALA A 858 -1.63 -26.87 -39.30
N GLY A 859 -0.76 -27.21 -40.25
CA GLY A 859 -0.95 -28.31 -41.21
C GLY A 859 -1.85 -27.96 -42.39
N ALA A 860 -1.98 -26.67 -42.71
CA ALA A 860 -2.78 -26.14 -43.84
C ALA A 860 -2.07 -26.22 -45.19
#